data_AF-A0ABC9WEM9-F1
#
_entry.id   AF-A0ABC9WEM9-F1
#
_cell.length_a   1.000
_cell.length_b   1.000
_cell.length_c   1.000
_cell.angle_alpha   90.00
_cell.angle_beta   90.00
_cell.angle_gamma   90.00
#
_symmetry.space_group_name_H-M   'P 1'
#
loop_
_entity.id
_entity.type
_entity.pdbx_description
1 polymer ?
#
loop_
_entity_poly.entity_id
_entity_poly.type
_entity_poly.pdbx_seq_one_letter_code
_entity_poly.pdbx_strand_id
1 'polypeptide(L)'
;MASISAANADFCFDVFKELKVHHANENIFYSPLSIISALAMVYLGARGNTQSQMEKVLHFDNVTGVGDSTDSQCGTSEYIHNSFKDLLSDITMPNATYSLKMADRLYIEKTYPILQEYLQCAKKFYKAGLEEVNFKTATEEARQLINSWVEKETNGQIQDFLEPGSVDVDTVLVLVNAIYFKGIWKMAFKEEHTQEVPFNVTEQESRPVQMMCQNSTFRMAAVPAENMKILELPYASGELSMLVLLPDDISGLEQLENRISFEKLMEWTSPNVMQKKRVKVYLPRMKIEEKYNLTSVLMALGMTDLFSPLANLSGISSAESLKISEAVHEVYMEVNEEGTEMAGSAGVMADIKHSSESEEFRADHPFLFLIKHNPTNIILFFGNTGFTMGSISAASTEFCFDVFKELKVQHVNENIFYSPLSIISALSMVYLGARENTRAQIDKVVHFDKITGSGETIESQEYLQCVKELYKEGLATISFQTAADQAREFINSWVESQTNGMIKNILQPGSVDPQTQMVLVNAIYFKGMWEKAFKDEDTQAVPFRMTKEESKPVQMMYQIGSFKVAVMASEKMKILELPYASGELSMLVMLPDDVSGLEQLENAITFEKLMEWTNPDMMEERKMKVYLPRMKMEEKYNLTSVLMALELARHTINSPYPSCELQKPWRHSEQQCSSLHKTRFRTMEALHEANTRFALDFFKHECQNDGDENILFSPLSISSALATVYLGAKGNTADQMAKVLHFNKAEGVRNVTTTIKMQVYSRTEEHLSNRRACFQKTEIGKSDNIHTGFKTLNFEINQPTKNYLLKSVNLLYGENSLPFSKEYLRFAKKYYNAEPQSVDFVGAADEIRREINARVEHQTEGKIQNLMPPGSVDSLTRLVLINALYFKGNWATKFEAAATRQRPFRINTHTTKPVPMMYLSDKFNWTYVESVQTDVLELPYDNNDLSMFILLPSDITGLQKLERELTFENLSAWTSPELMEKIKMEVYLPRFTLEEKYDLKSTLSRMGIQDAFTEGQADFTGMSKSGDLFLSQVYHQCYLEVNEEGTEAAAASSAALASRSLGATVIFVADHPFFFFIRHNKTKSILFLGRFSSP
;
A
#
# COMPACT_ATOMS: atom_id res chain seq x y z
N MET A 1 39.24 9.85 10.70
CA MET A 1 38.66 10.04 9.35
C MET A 1 38.77 8.80 8.46
N ALA A 2 39.89 8.51 7.77
CA ALA A 2 39.95 7.39 6.81
C ALA A 2 39.54 6.03 7.40
N SER A 3 40.02 5.70 8.61
CA SER A 3 39.63 4.48 9.34
C SER A 3 38.15 4.41 9.73
N ILE A 4 37.49 5.56 9.91
CA ILE A 4 36.04 5.64 10.19
C ILE A 4 35.22 5.58 8.89
N SER A 5 35.78 6.01 7.76
CA SER A 5 35.17 5.76 6.45
C SER A 5 35.18 4.28 6.08
N ALA A 6 36.19 3.52 6.53
CA ALA A 6 36.21 2.07 6.40
C ALA A 6 35.12 1.44 7.30
N ALA A 7 35.16 1.72 8.60
CA ALA A 7 34.18 1.20 9.56
C ALA A 7 32.71 1.47 9.17
N ASN A 8 32.39 2.68 8.68
CA ASN A 8 31.07 3.03 8.15
C ASN A 8 30.70 2.26 6.86
N ALA A 9 31.67 1.92 6.02
CA ALA A 9 31.43 1.16 4.80
C ALA A 9 31.27 -0.34 5.09
N ASP A 10 32.07 -0.90 5.98
CA ASP A 10 31.93 -2.32 6.37
C ASP A 10 30.65 -2.54 7.18
N PHE A 11 30.31 -1.63 8.11
CA PHE A 11 28.98 -1.59 8.76
C PHE A 11 27.83 -1.45 7.75
N CYS A 12 27.99 -0.64 6.70
CA CYS A 12 27.02 -0.54 5.60
C CYS A 12 26.84 -1.89 4.89
N PHE A 13 27.91 -2.56 4.48
CA PHE A 13 27.77 -3.84 3.78
C PHE A 13 27.18 -4.93 4.69
N ASP A 14 27.43 -4.90 6.00
CA ASP A 14 26.84 -5.85 6.94
C ASP A 14 25.35 -5.57 7.23
N VAL A 15 24.97 -4.32 7.49
CA VAL A 15 23.55 -3.92 7.63
C VAL A 15 22.76 -4.20 6.35
N PHE A 16 23.35 -3.98 5.17
CA PHE A 16 22.67 -4.28 3.90
C PHE A 16 22.41 -5.78 3.70
N LYS A 17 23.36 -6.67 4.06
CA LYS A 17 23.16 -8.12 3.98
C LYS A 17 22.02 -8.58 4.89
N GLU A 18 21.95 -8.06 6.11
CA GLU A 18 20.94 -8.44 7.09
C GLU A 18 19.56 -7.83 6.77
N LEU A 19 19.52 -6.60 6.25
CA LEU A 19 18.31 -6.05 5.65
C LEU A 19 17.83 -6.89 4.46
N LYS A 20 18.72 -7.46 3.64
CA LYS A 20 18.33 -8.42 2.58
C LYS A 20 17.74 -9.73 3.10
N VAL A 21 18.00 -10.12 4.36
CA VAL A 21 17.35 -11.27 5.01
C VAL A 21 15.96 -10.88 5.52
N HIS A 22 15.82 -9.71 6.15
CA HIS A 22 14.55 -9.25 6.71
C HIS A 22 13.56 -8.65 5.69
N HIS A 23 14.05 -8.05 4.61
CA HIS A 23 13.28 -7.33 3.59
C HIS A 23 13.47 -7.96 2.21
N ALA A 24 13.30 -9.28 2.14
CA ALA A 24 13.38 -10.02 0.90
C ALA A 24 12.37 -9.47 -0.14
N ASN A 25 12.86 -9.16 -1.33
CA ASN A 25 12.11 -8.62 -2.48
C ASN A 25 11.72 -7.13 -2.45
N GLU A 26 12.13 -6.38 -1.43
CA GLU A 26 11.96 -4.93 -1.36
C GLU A 26 13.22 -4.20 -1.86
N ASN A 27 13.07 -2.94 -2.31
CA ASN A 27 14.24 -2.10 -2.54
C ASN A 27 14.78 -1.68 -1.17
N ILE A 28 16.05 -1.97 -0.90
CA ILE A 28 16.66 -1.55 0.36
C ILE A 28 17.36 -0.21 0.12
N PHE A 29 17.01 0.79 0.92
CA PHE A 29 17.67 2.09 0.90
C PHE A 29 17.70 2.69 2.30
N TYR A 30 18.89 3.04 2.78
CA TYR A 30 19.06 3.55 4.14
C TYR A 30 20.33 4.40 4.27
N SER A 31 20.51 5.04 5.42
CA SER A 31 21.71 5.84 5.72
C SER A 31 22.63 5.14 6.74
N PRO A 32 23.73 4.50 6.29
CA PRO A 32 24.70 3.93 7.23
C PRO A 32 25.33 5.00 8.14
N LEU A 33 25.54 6.23 7.64
CA LEU A 33 26.03 7.35 8.44
C LEU A 33 25.06 7.76 9.54
N SER A 34 23.75 7.83 9.25
CA SER A 34 22.75 8.14 10.28
C SER A 34 22.77 7.05 11.35
N ILE A 35 22.67 5.78 10.96
CA ILE A 35 22.56 4.68 11.91
C ILE A 35 23.84 4.56 12.77
N ILE A 36 25.02 4.59 12.16
CA ILE A 36 26.29 4.43 12.90
C ILE A 36 26.54 5.61 13.85
N SER A 37 26.14 6.84 13.49
CA SER A 37 26.32 8.00 14.36
C SER A 37 25.33 8.01 15.53
N ALA A 38 24.09 7.58 15.32
CA ALA A 38 23.09 7.43 16.37
C ALA A 38 23.44 6.28 17.34
N LEU A 39 23.91 5.13 16.83
CA LEU A 39 24.45 4.06 17.66
C LEU A 39 25.75 4.49 18.38
N ALA A 40 26.56 5.37 17.80
CA ALA A 40 27.71 5.95 18.46
C ALA A 40 27.33 6.87 19.65
N MET A 41 26.11 7.45 19.68
CA MET A 41 25.58 8.13 20.87
C MET A 41 25.25 7.16 22.01
N VAL A 42 24.74 5.96 21.69
CA VAL A 42 24.47 4.91 22.67
C VAL A 42 25.78 4.32 23.20
N TYR A 43 26.74 4.04 22.29
CA TYR A 43 28.07 3.52 22.59
C TYR A 43 28.84 4.38 23.63
N LEU A 44 28.72 5.70 23.56
CA LEU A 44 29.28 6.65 24.55
C LEU A 44 28.94 6.28 26.01
N GLY A 45 27.75 5.71 26.25
CA GLY A 45 27.28 5.25 27.56
C GLY A 45 27.27 3.74 27.77
N ALA A 46 27.58 2.93 26.75
CA ALA A 46 27.68 1.48 26.87
C ALA A 46 28.98 1.06 27.58
N ARG A 47 28.94 0.01 28.41
CA ARG A 47 30.09 -0.54 29.13
C ARG A 47 30.15 -2.07 29.01
N GLY A 48 31.30 -2.68 29.31
CA GLY A 48 31.44 -4.14 29.40
C GLY A 48 31.08 -4.88 28.11
N ASN A 49 30.36 -6.01 28.20
CA ASN A 49 30.07 -6.86 27.04
C ASN A 49 29.20 -6.15 25.99
N THR A 50 28.24 -5.32 26.42
CA THR A 50 27.45 -4.46 25.52
C THR A 50 28.34 -3.51 24.72
N GLN A 51 29.33 -2.88 25.37
CA GLN A 51 30.31 -2.03 24.69
C GLN A 51 31.12 -2.83 23.65
N SER A 52 31.63 -4.02 24.00
CA SER A 52 32.43 -4.85 23.10
C SER A 52 31.64 -5.41 21.92
N GLN A 53 30.35 -5.72 22.10
CA GLN A 53 29.45 -6.06 20.99
C GLN A 53 29.26 -4.87 20.05
N MET A 54 29.03 -3.67 20.59
CA MET A 54 28.90 -2.45 19.79
C MET A 54 30.21 -2.11 19.04
N GLU A 55 31.36 -2.24 19.68
CA GLU A 55 32.67 -2.00 19.04
C GLU A 55 32.89 -2.89 17.82
N LYS A 56 32.54 -4.18 17.94
CA LYS A 56 32.66 -5.14 16.85
C LYS A 56 31.65 -4.89 15.72
N VAL A 57 30.36 -4.66 16.04
CA VAL A 57 29.32 -4.47 15.01
C VAL A 57 29.48 -3.14 14.27
N LEU A 58 29.94 -2.09 14.96
CA LEU A 58 30.21 -0.77 14.36
C LEU A 58 31.62 -0.67 13.75
N HIS A 59 32.40 -1.77 13.74
CA HIS A 59 33.78 -1.86 13.25
C HIS A 59 34.74 -0.82 13.88
N PHE A 60 34.48 -0.42 15.14
CA PHE A 60 35.28 0.55 15.89
C PHE A 60 36.58 -0.05 16.43
N ASP A 61 36.65 -1.37 16.58
CA ASP A 61 37.90 -2.11 16.88
C ASP A 61 38.96 -1.92 15.78
N ASN A 62 38.54 -1.79 14.52
CA ASN A 62 39.39 -1.50 13.37
C ASN A 62 39.81 -0.01 13.25
N VAL A 63 39.31 0.88 14.11
CA VAL A 63 39.57 2.33 14.03
C VAL A 63 40.95 2.67 14.61
N THR A 64 41.96 2.64 13.74
CA THR A 64 43.31 3.14 14.06
C THR A 64 43.26 4.59 14.55
N GLY A 65 43.85 4.82 15.73
CA GLY A 65 43.80 6.08 16.48
C GLY A 65 43.40 5.90 17.96
N VAL A 66 42.85 4.75 18.36
CA VAL A 66 42.63 4.38 19.77
C VAL A 66 43.97 4.04 20.44
N GLY A 67 44.71 5.08 20.83
CA GLY A 67 45.79 4.98 21.81
C GLY A 67 45.25 5.20 23.23
N ASP A 68 46.04 4.84 24.25
CA ASP A 68 45.72 5.03 25.68
C ASP A 68 45.63 6.51 26.09
N SER A 69 44.57 7.20 25.66
CA SER A 69 44.24 8.54 26.12
C SER A 69 43.64 8.46 27.53
N THR A 70 44.42 8.90 28.50
CA THR A 70 44.10 8.79 29.93
C THR A 70 42.85 9.58 30.30
N ASP A 71 41.82 8.88 30.76
CA ASP A 71 40.75 9.37 31.64
C ASP A 71 40.07 10.68 31.16
N SER A 72 39.53 10.67 29.93
CA SER A 72 38.66 11.75 29.47
C SER A 72 37.33 11.71 30.23
N GLN A 73 36.75 12.90 30.49
CA GLN A 73 35.41 13.02 31.11
C GLN A 73 34.30 12.29 30.31
N CYS A 74 34.56 11.97 29.04
CA CYS A 74 33.63 11.28 28.14
C CYS A 74 34.01 9.82 27.86
N GLY A 75 34.95 9.23 28.63
CA GLY A 75 35.40 7.85 28.45
C GLY A 75 36.56 7.68 27.47
N THR A 76 36.91 6.42 27.18
CA THR A 76 38.10 6.00 26.43
C THR A 76 37.96 6.14 24.91
N SER A 77 36.74 6.29 24.40
CA SER A 77 36.38 6.35 22.98
C SER A 77 36.41 7.76 22.37
N GLU A 78 36.98 8.77 23.07
CA GLU A 78 36.80 10.19 22.71
C GLU A 78 37.24 10.56 21.29
N TYR A 79 38.22 9.85 20.71
CA TYR A 79 38.66 10.05 19.32
C TYR A 79 37.57 9.71 18.28
N ILE A 80 36.77 8.67 18.53
CA ILE A 80 35.66 8.26 17.66
C ILE A 80 34.57 9.34 17.70
N HIS A 81 34.18 9.77 18.90
CA HIS A 81 33.14 10.78 19.08
C HIS A 81 33.56 12.18 18.57
N ASN A 82 34.83 12.59 18.73
CA ASN A 82 35.35 13.81 18.09
C ASN A 82 35.37 13.68 16.55
N SER A 83 35.72 12.52 16.00
CA SER A 83 35.69 12.31 14.55
C SER A 83 34.27 12.37 13.97
N PHE A 84 33.26 11.83 14.66
CA PHE A 84 31.86 12.01 14.27
C PHE A 84 31.39 13.46 14.42
N LYS A 85 31.76 14.14 15.52
CA LYS A 85 31.47 15.56 15.74
C LYS A 85 31.97 16.44 14.60
N ASP A 86 33.21 16.23 14.17
CA ASP A 86 33.83 17.03 13.11
C ASP A 86 33.20 16.67 11.75
N LEU A 87 33.04 15.38 11.44
CA LEU A 87 32.36 14.89 10.24
C LEU A 87 30.94 15.44 10.07
N LEU A 88 30.10 15.31 11.11
CA LEU A 88 28.72 15.79 11.10
C LEU A 88 28.68 17.32 11.04
N SER A 89 29.66 18.01 11.60
CA SER A 89 29.76 19.47 11.47
C SER A 89 30.06 19.92 10.04
N ASP A 90 30.95 19.21 9.33
CA ASP A 90 31.23 19.51 7.92
C ASP A 90 30.00 19.22 7.03
N ILE A 91 29.39 18.04 7.15
CA ILE A 91 28.35 17.58 6.21
C ILE A 91 26.96 18.20 6.49
N THR A 92 26.62 18.52 7.74
CA THR A 92 25.30 19.13 8.07
C THR A 92 25.27 20.66 8.03
N MET A 93 26.36 21.31 7.62
CA MET A 93 26.39 22.76 7.48
C MET A 93 25.40 23.24 6.40
N PRO A 94 24.66 24.35 6.61
CA PRO A 94 23.68 24.84 5.64
C PRO A 94 24.33 25.16 4.28
N ASN A 95 24.05 24.31 3.28
CA ASN A 95 24.58 24.42 1.94
C ASN A 95 23.48 24.89 0.97
N ALA A 96 23.80 25.81 0.05
CA ALA A 96 22.84 26.29 -0.95
C ALA A 96 22.59 25.29 -2.10
N THR A 97 23.32 24.18 -2.14
CA THR A 97 23.28 23.18 -3.22
C THR A 97 22.85 21.78 -2.78
N TYR A 98 22.71 21.53 -1.48
CA TYR A 98 22.04 20.35 -0.95
C TYR A 98 21.50 20.64 0.47
N SER A 99 20.39 20.01 0.81
CA SER A 99 19.87 19.95 2.17
C SER A 99 20.02 18.53 2.69
N LEU A 100 20.87 18.36 3.71
CA LEU A 100 20.87 17.17 4.57
C LEU A 100 20.29 17.56 5.94
N LYS A 101 19.34 16.76 6.45
CA LYS A 101 18.78 16.89 7.79
C LYS A 101 18.83 15.54 8.48
N MET A 102 19.43 15.51 9.67
CA MET A 102 19.55 14.33 10.52
C MET A 102 18.85 14.64 11.85
N ALA A 103 17.93 13.76 12.24
CA ALA A 103 17.06 13.89 13.41
C ALA A 103 17.32 12.71 14.33
N ASP A 104 18.47 12.77 15.00
CA ASP A 104 18.94 11.73 15.92
C ASP A 104 18.64 12.11 17.38
N ARG A 105 17.95 11.24 18.12
CA ARG A 105 17.64 11.45 19.54
C ARG A 105 17.43 10.15 20.30
N LEU A 106 17.78 10.17 21.58
CA LEU A 106 17.38 9.15 22.55
C LEU A 106 16.21 9.67 23.39
N TYR A 107 15.16 8.88 23.52
CA TYR A 107 14.00 9.19 24.37
C TYR A 107 13.92 8.18 25.51
N ILE A 108 14.09 8.63 26.75
CA ILE A 108 14.11 7.79 27.96
C ILE A 108 12.80 7.93 28.74
N GLU A 109 12.34 6.85 29.36
CA GLU A 109 11.28 6.91 30.37
C GLU A 109 11.75 7.71 31.59
N LYS A 110 11.07 8.84 31.88
CA LYS A 110 11.38 9.86 32.90
C LYS A 110 11.64 9.35 34.33
N THR A 111 11.29 8.11 34.64
CA THR A 111 11.62 7.47 35.93
C THR A 111 13.05 6.91 36.02
N TYR A 112 13.83 6.96 34.93
CA TYR A 112 15.24 6.57 34.89
C TYR A 112 16.18 7.79 35.09
N PRO A 113 17.09 7.77 36.09
CA PRO A 113 17.99 8.90 36.36
C PRO A 113 19.15 8.97 35.33
N ILE A 114 19.25 10.08 34.59
CA ILE A 114 20.31 10.30 33.58
C ILE A 114 21.58 10.89 34.21
N LEU A 115 22.75 10.41 33.80
CA LEU A 115 24.04 10.97 34.21
C LEU A 115 24.33 12.31 33.51
N GLN A 116 24.78 13.30 34.27
CA GLN A 116 25.03 14.66 33.75
C GLN A 116 26.28 14.71 32.86
N GLU A 117 27.26 13.84 33.12
CA GLU A 117 28.43 13.62 32.29
C GLU A 117 28.02 13.14 30.88
N TYR A 118 27.07 12.20 30.80
CA TYR A 118 26.54 11.71 29.53
C TYR A 118 25.89 12.83 28.72
N LEU A 119 25.01 13.62 29.33
CA LEU A 119 24.34 14.74 28.66
C LEU A 119 25.32 15.82 28.18
N GLN A 120 26.38 16.09 28.94
CA GLN A 120 27.45 17.00 28.52
C GLN A 120 28.21 16.44 27.30
N CYS A 121 28.57 15.15 27.32
CA CYS A 121 29.33 14.52 26.26
C CYS A 121 28.52 14.31 24.97
N ALA A 122 27.27 13.81 25.06
CA ALA A 122 26.39 13.67 23.90
C ALA A 122 26.19 15.03 23.18
N LYS A 123 25.90 16.08 23.95
CA LYS A 123 25.76 17.45 23.45
C LYS A 123 27.06 18.04 22.87
N LYS A 124 28.22 17.71 23.47
CA LYS A 124 29.55 18.13 23.00
C LYS A 124 29.86 17.57 21.61
N PHE A 125 29.52 16.31 21.35
CA PHE A 125 29.89 15.64 20.09
C PHE A 125 28.82 15.71 19.01
N TYR A 126 27.57 15.37 19.35
CA TYR A 126 26.53 15.14 18.35
C TYR A 126 25.59 16.33 18.14
N LYS A 127 25.56 17.30 19.07
CA LYS A 127 24.58 18.41 19.16
C LYS A 127 23.12 17.96 19.40
N ALA A 128 22.80 16.71 19.05
CA ALA A 128 21.67 15.93 19.54
C ALA A 128 21.63 15.85 21.07
N GLY A 129 20.49 15.37 21.59
CA GLY A 129 20.23 15.23 23.02
C GLY A 129 19.63 13.88 23.38
N LEU A 130 19.40 13.71 24.68
CA LEU A 130 18.56 12.69 25.25
C LEU A 130 17.43 13.41 26.01
N GLU A 131 16.18 12.96 25.84
CA GLU A 131 14.98 13.63 26.33
C GLU A 131 14.11 12.69 27.18
N GLU A 132 13.51 13.24 28.25
CA GLU A 132 12.66 12.50 29.18
C GLU A 132 11.19 12.52 28.73
N VAL A 133 10.61 11.33 28.54
CA VAL A 133 9.20 11.13 28.14
C VAL A 133 8.49 10.14 29.08
N ASN A 134 7.18 9.98 28.94
CA ASN A 134 6.32 9.31 29.92
C ASN A 134 5.66 8.03 29.38
N PHE A 135 6.46 7.08 28.89
CA PHE A 135 5.97 5.81 28.35
C PHE A 135 5.07 5.06 29.36
N LYS A 136 5.34 5.16 30.67
CA LYS A 136 4.56 4.44 31.71
C LYS A 136 3.14 4.94 31.97
N THR A 137 2.83 6.23 31.78
CA THR A 137 1.50 6.79 32.12
C THR A 137 0.93 7.82 31.14
N ALA A 138 1.64 8.15 30.07
CA ALA A 138 1.16 8.98 28.96
C ALA A 138 1.86 8.51 27.66
N THR A 139 1.65 7.22 27.34
CA THR A 139 2.38 6.48 26.30
C THR A 139 2.11 7.02 24.91
N GLU A 140 0.84 7.35 24.62
CA GLU A 140 0.41 7.88 23.32
C GLU A 140 0.83 9.35 23.16
N GLU A 141 0.81 10.13 24.24
CA GLU A 141 1.35 11.49 24.27
C GLU A 141 2.88 11.49 24.07
N ALA A 142 3.59 10.51 24.62
CA ALA A 142 5.02 10.30 24.36
C ALA A 142 5.28 9.94 22.88
N ARG A 143 4.47 9.04 22.28
CA ARG A 143 4.53 8.73 20.84
C ARG A 143 4.32 9.98 19.99
N GLN A 144 3.26 10.74 20.26
CA GLN A 144 2.92 11.96 19.52
C GLN A 144 4.01 13.04 19.64
N LEU A 145 4.63 13.19 20.81
CA LEU A 145 5.77 14.10 21.02
C LEU A 145 6.97 13.72 20.14
N ILE A 146 7.32 12.43 20.09
CA ILE A 146 8.41 11.91 19.26
C ILE A 146 8.14 12.18 17.78
N ASN A 147 6.92 11.86 17.30
CA ASN A 147 6.54 12.09 15.90
C ASN A 147 6.56 13.57 15.53
N SER A 148 5.98 14.44 16.38
CA SER A 148 5.97 15.90 16.18
C SER A 148 7.38 16.49 16.12
N TRP A 149 8.34 15.87 16.82
CA TRP A 149 9.74 16.27 16.75
C TRP A 149 10.42 15.81 15.45
N VAL A 150 10.24 14.54 15.06
CA VAL A 150 10.81 14.02 13.80
C VAL A 150 10.28 14.80 12.59
N GLU A 151 8.96 15.04 12.54
CA GLU A 151 8.32 15.84 11.50
C GLU A 151 8.98 17.23 11.40
N LYS A 152 9.18 17.90 12.54
CA LYS A 152 9.76 19.24 12.59
C LYS A 152 11.21 19.29 12.10
N GLU A 153 12.09 18.37 12.51
CA GLU A 153 13.50 18.40 12.09
C GLU A 153 13.69 17.95 10.63
N THR A 154 12.74 17.17 10.09
CA THR A 154 12.75 16.68 8.70
C THR A 154 11.97 17.59 7.73
N ASN A 155 11.52 18.78 8.15
CA ASN A 155 10.68 19.70 7.37
C ASN A 155 9.37 19.05 6.85
N GLY A 156 8.70 18.25 7.68
CA GLY A 156 7.43 17.60 7.35
C GLY A 156 7.53 16.46 6.35
N GLN A 157 8.74 15.98 6.02
CA GLN A 157 8.95 14.93 5.01
C GLN A 157 8.82 13.52 5.59
N ILE A 158 9.03 13.35 6.90
CA ILE A 158 8.79 12.10 7.64
C ILE A 158 7.70 12.38 8.67
N GLN A 159 6.60 11.62 8.62
CA GLN A 159 5.39 11.78 9.46
C GLN A 159 5.01 10.42 10.05
N ASP A 160 4.36 10.40 11.22
CA ASP A 160 3.97 9.19 11.95
C ASP A 160 5.09 8.13 12.17
N PHE A 161 6.31 8.62 12.39
CA PHE A 161 7.54 7.83 12.61
C PHE A 161 7.38 6.67 13.62
N LEU A 162 6.74 6.89 14.77
CA LEU A 162 6.25 5.82 15.66
C LEU A 162 4.75 5.60 15.44
N GLU A 163 4.34 4.37 15.17
CA GLU A 163 2.93 4.01 14.89
C GLU A 163 2.14 3.74 16.20
N PRO A 164 0.80 3.90 16.21
CA PRO A 164 0.00 3.68 17.42
C PRO A 164 0.20 2.27 17.98
N GLY A 165 0.77 2.19 19.20
CA GLY A 165 1.11 0.92 19.86
C GLY A 165 2.54 0.41 19.63
N SER A 166 3.39 1.12 18.86
CA SER A 166 4.83 0.78 18.72
C SER A 166 5.67 1.13 19.96
N VAL A 167 5.06 1.78 20.95
CA VAL A 167 5.62 2.03 22.29
C VAL A 167 4.54 1.74 23.34
N ASP A 168 4.97 1.19 24.46
CA ASP A 168 4.12 0.64 25.53
C ASP A 168 4.58 1.09 26.93
N VAL A 169 3.98 0.52 27.98
CA VAL A 169 4.32 0.85 29.38
C VAL A 169 5.64 0.23 29.88
N ASP A 170 6.19 -0.75 29.14
CA ASP A 170 7.47 -1.41 29.42
C ASP A 170 8.62 -0.83 28.55
N THR A 171 8.31 0.19 27.74
CA THR A 171 9.27 0.95 26.93
C THR A 171 10.11 1.87 27.84
N VAL A 172 11.44 1.72 27.80
CA VAL A 172 12.35 2.44 28.70
C VAL A 172 13.34 3.37 27.99
N LEU A 173 13.74 3.06 26.76
CA LEU A 173 14.63 3.88 25.94
C LEU A 173 14.36 3.59 24.45
N VAL A 174 14.06 4.63 23.68
CA VAL A 174 13.86 4.56 22.22
C VAL A 174 14.97 5.30 21.50
N LEU A 175 15.57 4.67 20.50
CA LEU A 175 16.51 5.29 19.57
C LEU A 175 15.77 5.74 18.30
N VAL A 176 15.78 7.06 18.06
CA VAL A 176 15.16 7.70 16.91
C VAL A 176 16.26 8.18 15.97
N ASN A 177 16.21 7.78 14.70
CA ASN A 177 17.22 8.04 13.69
C ASN A 177 16.58 8.33 12.32
N ALA A 178 15.99 9.51 12.17
CA ALA A 178 15.35 9.93 10.92
C ALA A 178 16.26 10.84 10.08
N ILE A 179 16.28 10.66 8.76
CA ILE A 179 17.17 11.43 7.87
C ILE A 179 16.53 11.80 6.53
N TYR A 180 16.71 13.06 6.12
CA TYR A 180 16.22 13.61 4.86
C TYR A 180 17.38 14.15 4.01
N PHE A 181 17.40 13.81 2.72
CA PHE A 181 18.32 14.38 1.74
C PHE A 181 17.62 14.85 0.46
N LYS A 182 17.99 16.07 0.04
CA LYS A 182 17.78 16.58 -1.33
C LYS A 182 19.05 17.27 -1.80
N GLY A 183 19.57 16.89 -2.97
CA GLY A 183 20.79 17.46 -3.55
C GLY A 183 20.58 17.93 -4.99
N ILE A 184 21.16 19.07 -5.33
CA ILE A 184 21.12 19.67 -6.68
C ILE A 184 22.31 19.13 -7.49
N TRP A 185 22.07 18.52 -8.64
CA TRP A 185 23.14 18.00 -9.51
C TRP A 185 24.11 19.09 -9.98
N LYS A 186 25.39 18.76 -10.14
CA LYS A 186 26.36 19.68 -10.76
C LYS A 186 26.09 19.95 -12.24
N MET A 187 25.53 18.95 -12.91
CA MET A 187 25.12 18.98 -14.31
C MET A 187 23.68 18.47 -14.34
N ALA A 188 22.71 19.38 -14.49
CA ALA A 188 21.29 19.04 -14.50
C ALA A 188 20.97 17.99 -15.57
N PHE A 189 20.04 17.09 -15.25
CA PHE A 189 19.29 16.43 -16.32
C PHE A 189 18.29 17.44 -16.87
N LYS A 190 17.90 17.30 -18.13
CA LYS A 190 16.82 18.11 -18.66
C LYS A 190 15.51 17.34 -18.60
N GLU A 191 14.49 17.95 -18.04
CA GLU A 191 13.13 17.39 -18.01
C GLU A 191 12.59 17.16 -19.44
N GLU A 192 12.97 18.02 -20.42
CA GLU A 192 12.68 17.83 -21.85
C GLU A 192 13.30 16.56 -22.48
N HIS A 193 14.22 15.90 -21.76
CA HIS A 193 14.84 14.62 -22.13
C HIS A 193 14.44 13.45 -21.20
N THR A 194 13.71 13.70 -20.10
CA THR A 194 13.13 12.61 -19.30
C THR A 194 12.01 11.96 -20.10
N GLN A 195 12.03 10.63 -20.20
CA GLN A 195 11.05 9.87 -20.98
C GLN A 195 10.67 8.59 -20.26
N GLU A 196 9.43 8.15 -20.41
CA GLU A 196 9.01 6.83 -19.97
C GLU A 196 9.67 5.74 -20.83
N VAL A 197 10.42 4.85 -20.19
CA VAL A 197 11.04 3.68 -20.83
C VAL A 197 10.87 2.43 -19.97
N PRO A 198 10.95 1.22 -20.54
CA PRO A 198 11.01 -0.01 -19.76
C PRO A 198 12.29 -0.07 -18.91
N PHE A 199 12.12 -0.38 -17.62
CA PHE A 199 13.15 -0.88 -16.73
C PHE A 199 12.93 -2.40 -16.58
N ASN A 200 13.92 -3.20 -16.94
CA ASN A 200 13.87 -4.66 -16.93
C ASN A 200 14.12 -5.15 -15.50
N VAL A 201 13.04 -5.41 -14.77
CA VAL A 201 13.05 -5.90 -13.39
C VAL A 201 13.63 -7.32 -13.33
N THR A 202 13.29 -8.14 -14.32
CA THR A 202 13.97 -9.41 -14.63
C THR A 202 14.17 -9.52 -16.14
N GLU A 203 14.74 -10.62 -16.62
CA GLU A 203 14.81 -10.95 -18.05
C GLU A 203 13.42 -11.15 -18.70
N GLN A 204 12.36 -11.30 -17.91
CA GLN A 204 10.98 -11.56 -18.36
C GLN A 204 9.97 -10.47 -17.95
N GLU A 205 10.26 -9.70 -16.89
CA GLU A 205 9.41 -8.60 -16.41
C GLU A 205 10.09 -7.24 -16.64
N SER A 206 9.35 -6.29 -17.23
CA SER A 206 9.75 -4.88 -17.27
C SER A 206 8.61 -3.96 -16.83
N ARG A 207 8.97 -2.81 -16.24
CA ARG A 207 8.03 -1.80 -15.75
C ARG A 207 8.37 -0.42 -16.34
N PRO A 208 7.40 0.43 -16.67
CA PRO A 208 7.68 1.79 -17.12
C PRO A 208 8.30 2.61 -15.98
N VAL A 209 9.39 3.33 -16.27
CA VAL A 209 10.00 4.31 -15.36
C VAL A 209 10.30 5.61 -16.11
N GLN A 210 10.22 6.74 -15.39
CA GLN A 210 10.67 8.03 -15.92
C GLN A 210 12.20 8.06 -15.90
N MET A 211 12.81 7.96 -17.07
CA MET A 211 14.25 7.83 -17.25
C MET A 211 14.85 9.15 -17.70
N MET A 212 15.58 9.80 -16.78
CA MET A 212 16.25 11.08 -17.01
C MET A 212 17.46 10.87 -17.93
N CYS A 213 17.62 11.73 -18.95
CA CYS A 213 18.67 11.58 -19.96
C CYS A 213 19.53 12.85 -20.13
N GLN A 214 20.86 12.69 -20.14
CA GLN A 214 21.80 13.76 -20.49
C GLN A 214 23.08 13.26 -21.18
N ASN A 215 23.82 14.15 -21.83
CA ASN A 215 25.09 13.85 -22.51
C ASN A 215 26.16 14.88 -22.11
N SER A 216 27.05 14.51 -21.20
CA SER A 216 28.05 15.40 -20.60
C SER A 216 29.36 14.66 -20.30
N THR A 217 30.31 15.30 -19.62
CA THR A 217 31.59 14.69 -19.22
C THR A 217 31.54 14.24 -17.75
N PHE A 218 31.47 12.92 -17.55
CA PHE A 218 31.42 12.29 -16.23
C PHE A 218 32.67 11.44 -15.97
N ARG A 219 32.89 11.05 -14.71
CA ARG A 219 33.84 9.97 -14.39
C ARG A 219 33.12 8.64 -14.49
N MET A 220 33.69 7.72 -15.27
CA MET A 220 33.11 6.40 -15.50
C MET A 220 34.21 5.35 -15.63
N ALA A 221 33.93 4.15 -15.14
CA ALA A 221 34.73 2.95 -15.34
C ALA A 221 33.87 1.81 -15.88
N ALA A 222 34.51 0.89 -16.61
CA ALA A 222 34.04 -0.47 -16.75
C ALA A 222 34.98 -1.35 -15.91
N VAL A 223 34.45 -2.38 -15.25
CA VAL A 223 35.19 -3.29 -14.37
C VAL A 223 34.99 -4.73 -14.89
N PRO A 224 35.72 -5.18 -15.93
CA PRO A 224 35.45 -6.46 -16.60
C PRO A 224 35.74 -7.71 -15.76
N ALA A 225 36.35 -7.57 -14.58
CA ALA A 225 36.51 -8.66 -13.61
C ALA A 225 35.23 -8.94 -12.82
N GLU A 226 34.26 -8.02 -12.85
CA GLU A 226 33.04 -8.01 -12.04
C GLU A 226 31.78 -7.80 -12.89
N ASN A 227 31.89 -7.86 -14.24
CA ASN A 227 30.81 -7.63 -15.21
C ASN A 227 29.92 -6.41 -14.85
N MET A 228 30.52 -5.24 -14.70
CA MET A 228 29.77 -4.01 -14.38
C MET A 228 30.43 -2.73 -14.89
N LYS A 229 29.63 -1.66 -14.93
CA LYS A 229 30.02 -0.28 -15.17
C LYS A 229 29.77 0.55 -13.91
N ILE A 230 30.63 1.53 -13.64
CA ILE A 230 30.46 2.48 -12.53
C ILE A 230 30.44 3.90 -13.09
N LEU A 231 29.39 4.66 -12.77
CA LEU A 231 29.25 6.07 -13.10
C LEU A 231 29.29 6.93 -11.84
N GLU A 232 29.98 8.07 -11.89
CA GLU A 232 29.93 9.07 -10.83
C GLU A 232 29.23 10.37 -11.30
N LEU A 233 28.17 10.73 -10.57
CA LEU A 233 27.38 11.94 -10.77
C LEU A 233 27.63 12.90 -9.58
N PRO A 234 28.43 13.96 -9.75
CA PRO A 234 28.70 14.92 -8.68
C PRO A 234 27.51 15.86 -8.45
N TYR A 235 27.23 16.18 -7.18
CA TYR A 235 26.34 17.27 -6.79
C TYR A 235 27.04 18.63 -6.91
N ALA A 236 26.27 19.71 -6.95
CA ALA A 236 26.78 21.04 -7.31
C ALA A 236 27.84 21.60 -6.35
N SER A 237 27.80 21.25 -5.05
CA SER A 237 28.89 21.52 -4.10
C SER A 237 30.23 20.93 -4.55
N GLY A 238 30.22 19.77 -5.22
CA GLY A 238 31.39 18.92 -5.45
C GLY A 238 31.85 18.12 -4.22
N GLU A 239 31.30 18.41 -3.05
CA GLU A 239 31.57 17.71 -1.78
C GLU A 239 30.87 16.36 -1.73
N LEU A 240 29.72 16.21 -2.42
CA LEU A 240 28.97 14.97 -2.55
C LEU A 240 28.99 14.46 -4.00
N SER A 241 29.01 13.14 -4.16
CA SER A 241 28.74 12.46 -5.43
C SER A 241 27.83 11.25 -5.22
N MET A 242 26.89 11.03 -6.13
CA MET A 242 26.27 9.71 -6.30
C MET A 242 27.20 8.83 -7.15
N LEU A 243 27.32 7.57 -6.76
CA LEU A 243 27.93 6.49 -7.54
C LEU A 243 26.84 5.48 -7.89
N VAL A 244 26.77 5.08 -9.16
CA VAL A 244 25.86 4.04 -9.66
C VAL A 244 26.72 2.90 -10.18
N LEU A 245 26.57 1.72 -9.57
CA LEU A 245 27.27 0.49 -9.91
C LEU A 245 26.26 -0.44 -10.59
N LEU A 246 26.33 -0.46 -11.92
CA LEU A 246 25.38 -1.10 -12.81
C LEU A 246 26.03 -2.38 -13.39
N PRO A 247 25.51 -3.58 -13.11
CA PRO A 247 25.90 -4.81 -13.80
C PRO A 247 25.84 -4.70 -15.33
N ASP A 248 26.51 -5.59 -16.04
CA ASP A 248 26.33 -5.75 -17.50
C ASP A 248 25.13 -6.66 -17.85
N ASP A 249 24.70 -7.51 -16.90
CA ASP A 249 23.60 -8.47 -17.03
C ASP A 249 22.47 -8.18 -16.02
N ILE A 250 21.19 -8.33 -16.43
CA ILE A 250 20.00 -8.02 -15.59
C ILE A 250 20.01 -8.79 -14.26
N SER A 251 20.46 -10.05 -14.28
CA SER A 251 20.59 -10.95 -13.13
C SER A 251 21.90 -10.77 -12.34
N GLY A 252 22.78 -9.84 -12.75
CA GLY A 252 24.11 -9.65 -12.16
C GLY A 252 24.15 -8.98 -10.78
N LEU A 253 23.06 -8.34 -10.34
CA LEU A 253 23.02 -7.55 -9.10
C LEU A 253 23.43 -8.38 -7.86
N GLU A 254 22.92 -9.60 -7.71
CA GLU A 254 23.25 -10.46 -6.56
C GLU A 254 24.75 -10.80 -6.49
N GLN A 255 25.41 -10.94 -7.64
CA GLN A 255 26.86 -11.19 -7.66
C GLN A 255 27.65 -9.96 -7.21
N LEU A 256 27.19 -8.76 -7.57
CA LEU A 256 27.79 -7.50 -7.13
C LEU A 256 27.58 -7.28 -5.62
N GLU A 257 26.36 -7.51 -5.13
CA GLU A 257 25.99 -7.41 -3.71
C GLU A 257 26.82 -8.36 -2.81
N ASN A 258 27.08 -9.58 -3.27
CA ASN A 258 27.93 -10.55 -2.55
C ASN A 258 29.44 -10.25 -2.65
N ARG A 259 29.87 -9.37 -3.56
CA ARG A 259 31.29 -9.10 -3.85
C ARG A 259 31.78 -7.73 -3.44
N ILE A 260 30.90 -6.79 -3.08
CA ILE A 260 31.27 -5.42 -2.68
C ILE A 260 31.92 -5.40 -1.28
N SER A 261 32.95 -4.58 -1.12
CA SER A 261 33.65 -4.32 0.15
C SER A 261 34.27 -2.92 0.12
N PHE A 262 34.73 -2.39 1.27
CA PHE A 262 35.38 -1.08 1.29
C PHE A 262 36.63 -1.03 0.40
N GLU A 263 37.48 -2.05 0.48
CA GLU A 263 38.71 -2.15 -0.33
C GLU A 263 38.40 -2.10 -1.84
N LYS A 264 37.44 -2.91 -2.28
CA LYS A 264 36.99 -2.97 -3.68
C LYS A 264 36.34 -1.69 -4.16
N LEU A 265 35.46 -1.09 -3.35
CA LEU A 265 34.84 0.20 -3.69
C LEU A 265 35.91 1.29 -3.86
N MET A 266 36.94 1.30 -3.02
CA MET A 266 38.07 2.22 -3.14
C MET A 266 38.99 1.93 -4.32
N GLU A 267 39.19 0.66 -4.69
CA GLU A 267 39.90 0.25 -5.91
C GLU A 267 39.15 0.70 -7.17
N TRP A 268 37.89 0.29 -7.31
CA TRP A 268 37.06 0.54 -8.50
C TRP A 268 36.76 2.02 -8.69
N THR A 269 36.58 2.79 -7.61
CA THR A 269 36.34 4.24 -7.68
C THR A 269 37.61 5.09 -7.65
N SER A 270 38.80 4.46 -7.71
CA SER A 270 40.07 5.16 -7.68
C SER A 270 40.28 6.06 -8.91
N PRO A 271 41.05 7.17 -8.79
CA PRO A 271 41.34 8.06 -9.93
C PRO A 271 42.08 7.43 -11.11
N ASN A 272 42.65 6.22 -10.92
CA ASN A 272 43.31 5.46 -11.98
C ASN A 272 42.33 4.62 -12.81
N VAL A 273 41.19 4.24 -12.22
CA VAL A 273 40.13 3.42 -12.83
C VAL A 273 38.99 4.30 -13.38
N MET A 274 38.56 5.30 -12.62
CA MET A 274 37.47 6.22 -12.98
C MET A 274 37.92 7.33 -13.94
N GLN A 275 37.80 7.07 -15.25
CA GLN A 275 38.24 7.97 -16.31
C GLN A 275 37.19 9.05 -16.63
N LYS A 276 37.63 10.27 -16.91
CA LYS A 276 36.74 11.32 -17.44
C LYS A 276 36.43 11.04 -18.91
N LYS A 277 35.18 10.71 -19.21
CA LYS A 277 34.68 10.37 -20.56
C LYS A 277 33.45 11.22 -20.90
N ARG A 278 33.16 11.35 -22.20
CA ARG A 278 31.86 11.88 -22.65
C ARG A 278 30.85 10.75 -22.64
N VAL A 279 29.93 10.80 -21.67
CA VAL A 279 28.95 9.74 -21.40
C VAL A 279 27.55 10.26 -21.67
N LYS A 280 26.75 9.44 -22.36
CA LYS A 280 25.30 9.59 -22.47
C LYS A 280 24.69 8.77 -21.33
N VAL A 281 24.15 9.47 -20.34
CA VAL A 281 23.63 8.90 -19.09
C VAL A 281 22.11 8.79 -19.19
N TYR A 282 21.59 7.61 -18.89
CA TYR A 282 20.19 7.36 -18.56
C TYR A 282 20.12 6.85 -17.11
N LEU A 283 19.33 7.53 -16.27
CA LEU A 283 19.12 7.19 -14.87
C LEU A 283 17.62 7.32 -14.51
N PRO A 284 17.00 6.35 -13.80
CA PRO A 284 15.63 6.51 -13.33
C PRO A 284 15.49 7.70 -12.38
N ARG A 285 14.39 8.45 -12.52
CA ARG A 285 13.90 9.38 -11.49
C ARG A 285 13.34 8.55 -10.34
N MET A 286 13.77 8.84 -9.12
CA MET A 286 13.44 8.05 -7.93
C MET A 286 12.99 8.96 -6.78
N LYS A 287 11.90 8.61 -6.12
CA LYS A 287 11.60 9.04 -4.75
C LYS A 287 11.59 7.77 -3.90
N ILE A 288 12.36 7.77 -2.81
CA ILE A 288 12.56 6.62 -1.94
C ILE A 288 12.33 7.07 -0.50
N GLU A 289 11.51 6.31 0.22
CA GLU A 289 10.94 6.64 1.52
C GLU A 289 10.77 5.30 2.26
N GLU A 290 11.73 4.94 3.12
CA GLU A 290 11.88 3.60 3.70
C GLU A 290 12.06 3.66 5.22
N LYS A 291 11.55 2.63 5.92
CA LYS A 291 11.42 2.59 7.37
C LYS A 291 11.78 1.21 7.92
N TYR A 292 12.68 1.16 8.91
CA TYR A 292 13.23 -0.09 9.44
C TYR A 292 13.26 -0.09 10.97
N ASN A 293 12.74 -1.16 11.59
CA ASN A 293 13.08 -1.49 12.97
C ASN A 293 14.43 -2.22 12.98
N LEU A 294 15.47 -1.54 13.47
CA LEU A 294 16.84 -2.05 13.49
C LEU A 294 17.10 -3.08 14.58
N THR A 295 16.15 -3.34 15.48
CA THR A 295 16.33 -4.23 16.63
C THR A 295 16.70 -5.65 16.20
N SER A 296 15.99 -6.24 15.22
CA SER A 296 16.32 -7.59 14.72
C SER A 296 17.66 -7.61 13.97
N VAL A 297 17.86 -6.63 13.08
CA VAL A 297 19.08 -6.43 12.28
C VAL A 297 20.32 -6.39 13.18
N LEU A 298 20.31 -5.52 14.20
CA LEU A 298 21.45 -5.33 15.09
C LEU A 298 21.68 -6.53 16.01
N MET A 299 20.62 -7.21 16.46
CA MET A 299 20.76 -8.48 17.19
C MET A 299 21.39 -9.59 16.34
N ALA A 300 20.98 -9.74 15.07
CA ALA A 300 21.51 -10.74 14.15
C ALA A 300 23.00 -10.51 13.82
N LEU A 301 23.41 -9.25 13.65
CA LEU A 301 24.82 -8.86 13.55
C LEU A 301 25.63 -9.10 14.85
N GLY A 302 24.96 -9.34 15.99
CA GLY A 302 25.58 -9.75 17.26
C GLY A 302 25.51 -8.72 18.39
N MET A 303 24.74 -7.64 18.24
CA MET A 303 24.53 -6.60 19.26
C MET A 303 23.43 -7.00 20.28
N THR A 304 23.47 -8.24 20.77
CA THR A 304 22.35 -8.87 21.50
C THR A 304 22.08 -8.27 22.88
N ASP A 305 23.13 -7.87 23.61
CA ASP A 305 22.95 -7.46 25.02
C ASP A 305 22.14 -6.17 25.11
N LEU A 306 22.31 -5.25 24.14
CA LEU A 306 21.75 -3.90 24.13
C LEU A 306 20.23 -3.85 24.23
N PHE A 307 19.54 -4.87 23.69
CA PHE A 307 18.08 -4.99 23.65
C PHE A 307 17.53 -5.92 24.75
N SER A 308 18.41 -6.44 25.61
CA SER A 308 18.13 -7.45 26.62
C SER A 308 18.28 -6.90 28.06
N PRO A 309 17.84 -7.64 29.10
CA PRO A 309 18.15 -7.32 30.50
C PRO A 309 19.64 -7.40 30.87
N LEU A 310 20.54 -7.80 29.95
CA LEU A 310 22.00 -7.78 30.14
C LEU A 310 22.65 -6.46 29.66
N ALA A 311 21.86 -5.53 29.10
CA ALA A 311 22.34 -4.24 28.61
C ALA A 311 23.06 -3.44 29.71
N ASN A 312 24.34 -3.17 29.52
CA ASN A 312 25.12 -2.34 30.43
C ASN A 312 25.24 -0.92 29.89
N LEU A 313 24.16 -0.15 30.00
CA LEU A 313 24.09 1.28 29.68
C LEU A 313 24.37 2.16 30.92
N SER A 314 25.22 1.67 31.84
CA SER A 314 25.58 2.36 33.10
C SER A 314 26.29 3.70 32.90
N GLY A 315 26.79 3.98 31.70
CA GLY A 315 27.31 5.29 31.30
C GLY A 315 26.25 6.28 30.80
N ILE A 316 24.98 5.87 30.66
CA ILE A 316 23.83 6.75 30.37
C ILE A 316 23.04 7.02 31.67
N SER A 317 22.77 5.97 32.45
CA SER A 317 21.94 6.01 33.66
C SER A 317 22.51 5.13 34.76
N SER A 318 22.33 5.51 36.02
CA SER A 318 22.70 4.67 37.17
C SER A 318 21.71 3.55 37.49
N ALA A 319 20.76 3.24 36.59
CA ALA A 319 19.77 2.19 36.76
C ALA A 319 20.24 0.85 36.16
N GLU A 320 20.15 -0.23 36.95
CA GLU A 320 20.64 -1.57 36.60
C GLU A 320 19.83 -2.29 35.50
N SER A 321 18.77 -1.66 34.95
CA SER A 321 17.84 -2.25 33.98
C SER A 321 17.64 -1.42 32.71
N LEU A 322 18.52 -0.44 32.43
CA LEU A 322 18.40 0.37 31.21
C LEU A 322 18.92 -0.39 29.99
N LYS A 323 18.00 -0.72 29.08
CA LYS A 323 18.23 -1.31 27.76
C LYS A 323 17.63 -0.43 26.67
N ILE A 324 17.95 -0.67 25.40
CA ILE A 324 17.13 -0.18 24.30
C ILE A 324 15.84 -1.04 24.26
N SER A 325 14.68 -0.38 24.22
CA SER A 325 13.39 -1.03 23.97
C SER A 325 13.11 -1.13 22.48
N GLU A 326 13.37 -0.06 21.74
CA GLU A 326 13.05 0.06 20.31
C GLU A 326 14.10 0.93 19.60
N ALA A 327 14.47 0.57 18.38
CA ALA A 327 15.40 1.33 17.54
C ALA A 327 14.88 1.45 16.10
N VAL A 328 14.45 2.65 15.71
CA VAL A 328 13.83 2.90 14.40
C VAL A 328 14.72 3.80 13.55
N HIS A 329 14.90 3.42 12.29
CA HIS A 329 15.48 4.25 11.24
C HIS A 329 14.42 4.55 10.18
N GLU A 330 14.36 5.81 9.73
CA GLU A 330 13.50 6.20 8.62
C GLU A 330 14.23 7.20 7.73
N VAL A 331 14.13 7.03 6.42
CA VAL A 331 14.92 7.76 5.44
C VAL A 331 14.08 8.28 4.29
N TYR A 332 14.35 9.53 3.89
CA TYR A 332 13.76 10.16 2.71
C TYR A 332 14.85 10.64 1.75
N MET A 333 14.73 10.27 0.47
CA MET A 333 15.53 10.81 -0.63
C MET A 333 14.67 11.07 -1.88
N GLU A 334 14.89 12.21 -2.52
CA GLU A 334 14.43 12.48 -3.89
C GLU A 334 15.62 12.62 -4.85
N VAL A 335 15.51 11.95 -6.00
CA VAL A 335 16.46 11.94 -7.11
C VAL A 335 15.70 12.30 -8.38
N ASN A 336 15.75 13.58 -8.73
CA ASN A 336 15.04 14.17 -9.86
C ASN A 336 16.03 14.91 -10.79
N GLU A 337 15.52 15.70 -11.71
CA GLU A 337 16.30 16.39 -12.74
C GLU A 337 17.10 17.60 -12.22
N GLU A 338 16.77 18.11 -11.03
CA GLU A 338 17.18 19.41 -10.49
C GLU A 338 18.70 19.56 -10.37
N GLY A 339 19.27 20.53 -11.10
CA GLY A 339 20.72 20.74 -11.17
C GLY A 339 21.12 22.16 -11.52
N THR A 340 22.38 22.50 -11.28
CA THR A 340 22.93 23.81 -11.67
C THR A 340 23.23 23.87 -13.16
N GLU A 341 22.52 24.72 -13.91
CA GLU A 341 22.93 25.12 -15.25
C GLU A 341 24.18 26.02 -15.21
N MET A 342 25.36 25.38 -15.20
CA MET A 342 26.65 26.05 -15.41
C MET A 342 26.76 26.52 -16.87
N ALA A 343 26.19 27.70 -17.16
CA ALA A 343 26.30 28.42 -18.42
C ALA A 343 27.74 28.93 -18.68
N GLY A 344 28.69 28.01 -18.86
CA GLY A 344 30.12 28.36 -18.95
C GLY A 344 31.09 27.18 -19.00
N SER A 345 31.03 26.37 -20.06
CA SER A 345 32.12 25.42 -20.43
C SER A 345 32.57 25.52 -21.90
N ALA A 346 32.27 26.66 -22.54
CA ALA A 346 32.95 27.10 -23.77
C ALA A 346 34.39 27.54 -23.42
N GLY A 347 35.27 26.55 -23.31
CA GLY A 347 36.59 26.66 -22.70
C GLY A 347 36.62 25.86 -21.39
N VAL A 348 37.51 24.88 -21.20
CA VAL A 348 38.76 24.62 -21.94
C VAL A 348 38.62 23.47 -22.93
N MET A 349 38.61 23.78 -24.24
CA MET A 349 38.97 22.81 -25.29
C MET A 349 40.50 22.62 -25.28
N ALA A 350 40.99 21.83 -24.32
CA ALA A 350 42.29 21.18 -24.46
C ALA A 350 42.12 20.00 -25.42
N ASP A 351 43.10 19.76 -26.29
CA ASP A 351 43.07 18.75 -27.35
C ASP A 351 42.87 17.31 -26.80
N ILE A 352 41.61 16.88 -26.64
CA ILE A 352 41.26 15.45 -26.66
C ILE A 352 40.95 15.09 -28.13
N LYS A 353 42.01 14.96 -28.91
CA LYS A 353 41.94 14.33 -30.23
C LYS A 353 41.72 12.83 -30.02
N HIS A 354 40.76 12.25 -30.76
CA HIS A 354 40.35 10.84 -30.75
C HIS A 354 39.43 10.38 -29.59
N SER A 355 38.16 10.74 -29.64
CA SER A 355 37.10 9.74 -29.89
C SER A 355 35.91 10.38 -30.61
N SER A 356 35.19 9.62 -31.43
CA SER A 356 34.05 10.10 -32.25
C SER A 356 32.71 9.47 -31.84
N GLU A 357 32.68 8.76 -30.71
CA GLU A 357 31.53 8.06 -30.17
C GLU A 357 31.41 8.41 -28.68
N SER A 358 30.18 8.68 -28.21
CA SER A 358 29.89 8.87 -26.79
C SER A 358 29.48 7.54 -26.18
N GLU A 359 30.17 7.12 -25.12
CA GLU A 359 29.84 5.89 -24.38
C GLU A 359 28.47 6.02 -23.72
N GLU A 360 27.64 4.97 -23.74
CA GLU A 360 26.32 4.99 -23.11
C GLU A 360 26.35 4.26 -21.76
N PHE A 361 25.84 4.92 -20.73
CA PHE A 361 25.56 4.34 -19.41
C PHE A 361 24.05 4.39 -19.20
N ARG A 362 23.42 3.23 -19.07
CA ARG A 362 21.95 3.11 -19.04
C ARG A 362 21.52 2.22 -17.90
N ALA A 363 21.03 2.83 -16.83
CA ALA A 363 20.55 2.12 -15.66
C ALA A 363 19.09 1.66 -15.85
N ASP A 364 18.87 0.73 -16.77
CA ASP A 364 17.55 0.18 -17.17
C ASP A 364 17.24 -1.21 -16.59
N HIS A 365 18.00 -1.65 -15.59
CA HIS A 365 17.84 -2.91 -14.88
C HIS A 365 18.51 -2.80 -13.48
N PRO A 366 18.32 -3.75 -12.54
CA PRO A 366 18.70 -3.59 -11.14
C PRO A 366 20.19 -3.26 -10.91
N PHE A 367 20.44 -2.20 -10.15
CA PHE A 367 21.78 -1.67 -9.85
C PHE A 367 21.96 -1.38 -8.36
N LEU A 368 23.22 -1.27 -7.92
CA LEU A 368 23.55 -0.65 -6.63
C LEU A 368 23.82 0.83 -6.83
N PHE A 369 23.43 1.65 -5.86
CA PHE A 369 23.81 3.05 -5.82
C PHE A 369 24.16 3.51 -4.40
N LEU A 370 25.02 4.51 -4.31
CA LEU A 370 25.37 5.13 -3.04
C LEU A 370 25.70 6.60 -3.21
N ILE A 371 25.50 7.39 -2.16
CA ILE A 371 25.93 8.80 -2.10
C ILE A 371 27.08 8.88 -1.10
N LYS A 372 28.22 9.43 -1.52
CA LYS A 372 29.40 9.61 -0.66
C LYS A 372 29.85 11.06 -0.54
N HIS A 373 30.49 11.38 0.57
CA HIS A 373 31.21 12.63 0.78
C HIS A 373 32.65 12.50 0.26
N ASN A 374 32.95 13.17 -0.83
CA ASN A 374 34.20 13.04 -1.59
C ASN A 374 35.48 13.34 -0.77
N PRO A 375 35.52 14.33 0.16
CA PRO A 375 36.69 14.57 1.01
C PRO A 375 37.03 13.43 1.98
N THR A 376 36.04 12.66 2.46
CA THR A 376 36.24 11.59 3.46
C THR A 376 36.06 10.18 2.91
N ASN A 377 35.44 10.04 1.73
CA ASN A 377 34.89 8.82 1.13
C ASN A 377 33.77 8.13 1.93
N ILE A 378 33.24 8.75 2.97
CA ILE A 378 32.19 8.10 3.79
C ILE A 378 30.88 8.00 3.02
N ILE A 379 30.20 6.87 3.18
CA ILE A 379 28.89 6.59 2.56
C ILE A 379 27.81 7.24 3.43
N LEU A 380 27.04 8.15 2.83
CA LEU A 380 25.89 8.81 3.47
C LEU A 380 24.64 7.96 3.29
N PHE A 381 24.44 7.43 2.09
CA PHE A 381 23.27 6.65 1.70
C PHE A 381 23.71 5.47 0.83
N PHE A 382 23.02 4.34 0.96
CA PHE A 382 23.28 3.12 0.19
C PHE A 382 21.96 2.43 -0.14
N GLY A 383 21.84 1.86 -1.34
CA GLY A 383 20.70 1.04 -1.69
C GLY A 383 20.78 0.31 -3.04
N ASN A 384 19.74 -0.45 -3.33
CA ASN A 384 19.56 -1.20 -4.58
C ASN A 384 18.23 -0.87 -5.28
N THR A 385 18.03 -1.36 -6.50
CA THR A 385 16.85 -1.10 -7.33
C THR A 385 16.28 -2.37 -7.97
N GLY A 386 15.86 -3.34 -7.14
CA GLY A 386 15.38 -4.65 -7.60
C GLY A 386 14.13 -5.14 -6.88
N PHE A 387 13.02 -5.32 -7.62
CA PHE A 387 11.88 -6.14 -7.17
C PHE A 387 12.15 -7.61 -7.51
N THR A 388 12.62 -8.43 -6.56
CA THR A 388 12.74 -9.88 -6.82
C THR A 388 11.38 -10.57 -6.68
N MET A 389 10.59 -10.67 -7.75
CA MET A 389 9.39 -11.53 -7.82
C MET A 389 9.64 -13.03 -7.53
N GLY A 390 10.91 -13.40 -7.33
CA GLY A 390 11.37 -14.75 -7.03
C GLY A 390 10.77 -15.36 -5.75
N SER A 391 10.81 -14.72 -4.58
CA SER A 391 10.68 -15.52 -3.34
C SER A 391 9.29 -16.12 -3.10
N ILE A 392 8.19 -15.47 -3.48
CA ILE A 392 6.84 -16.06 -3.36
C ILE A 392 6.70 -17.29 -4.28
N SER A 393 7.20 -17.21 -5.51
CA SER A 393 7.14 -18.32 -6.47
C SER A 393 8.14 -19.44 -6.13
N ALA A 394 9.30 -19.09 -5.59
CA ALA A 394 10.30 -20.02 -5.06
C ALA A 394 9.76 -20.77 -3.84
N ALA A 395 9.34 -20.06 -2.78
CA ALA A 395 8.80 -20.66 -1.57
C ALA A 395 7.56 -21.52 -1.84
N SER A 396 6.64 -21.07 -2.72
CA SER A 396 5.49 -21.89 -3.13
C SER A 396 5.89 -23.15 -3.90
N THR A 397 7.00 -23.12 -4.64
CA THR A 397 7.53 -24.27 -5.41
C THR A 397 8.38 -25.20 -4.53
N GLU A 398 9.15 -24.67 -3.60
CA GLU A 398 9.86 -25.46 -2.59
C GLU A 398 8.90 -26.19 -1.66
N PHE A 399 7.85 -25.51 -1.16
CA PHE A 399 6.78 -26.14 -0.40
C PHE A 399 6.05 -27.23 -1.21
N CYS A 400 5.84 -27.00 -2.52
CA CYS A 400 5.34 -28.03 -3.42
C CYS A 400 6.25 -29.27 -3.40
N PHE A 401 7.56 -29.12 -3.64
CA PHE A 401 8.46 -30.26 -3.67
C PHE A 401 8.65 -30.94 -2.31
N ASP A 402 8.56 -30.22 -1.19
CA ASP A 402 8.58 -30.82 0.14
C ASP A 402 7.31 -31.64 0.40
N VAL A 403 6.12 -31.12 0.09
CA VAL A 403 4.85 -31.88 0.16
C VAL A 403 4.85 -33.09 -0.80
N PHE A 404 5.44 -32.96 -1.99
CA PHE A 404 5.57 -34.07 -2.95
C PHE A 404 6.40 -35.23 -2.39
N LYS A 405 7.59 -34.94 -1.82
CA LYS A 405 8.49 -35.96 -1.26
C LYS A 405 7.79 -36.75 -0.15
N GLU A 406 7.08 -36.08 0.73
CA GLU A 406 6.38 -36.73 1.85
C GLU A 406 5.14 -37.53 1.39
N LEU A 407 4.36 -37.00 0.44
CA LEU A 407 3.28 -37.77 -0.19
C LEU A 407 3.80 -39.02 -0.92
N LYS A 408 4.98 -38.95 -1.57
CA LYS A 408 5.64 -40.10 -2.21
C LYS A 408 6.03 -41.19 -1.19
N VAL A 409 6.39 -40.83 0.04
CA VAL A 409 6.65 -41.78 1.13
C VAL A 409 5.35 -42.44 1.62
N GLN A 410 4.26 -41.68 1.74
CA GLN A 410 2.97 -42.19 2.24
C GLN A 410 2.15 -42.96 1.18
N HIS A 411 2.34 -42.68 -0.12
CA HIS A 411 1.51 -43.17 -1.23
C HIS A 411 2.33 -43.89 -2.34
N VAL A 412 3.12 -44.89 -1.95
CA VAL A 412 4.05 -45.60 -2.85
C VAL A 412 3.32 -46.32 -4.00
N ASN A 413 3.65 -45.97 -5.24
CA ASN A 413 3.03 -46.43 -6.51
C ASN A 413 1.58 -45.97 -6.77
N GLU A 414 1.06 -44.98 -6.05
CA GLU A 414 -0.22 -44.33 -6.36
C GLU A 414 -0.02 -43.05 -7.20
N ASN A 415 -1.10 -42.49 -7.77
CA ASN A 415 -1.01 -41.20 -8.45
C ASN A 415 -1.02 -40.07 -7.42
N ILE A 416 -0.07 -39.14 -7.52
CA ILE A 416 0.00 -37.96 -6.63
C ILE A 416 -0.54 -36.74 -7.36
N PHE A 417 -1.62 -36.13 -6.86
CA PHE A 417 -2.25 -34.95 -7.46
C PHE A 417 -2.85 -34.02 -6.40
N TYR A 418 -2.23 -32.86 -6.19
CA TYR A 418 -2.66 -31.82 -5.25
C TYR A 418 -2.31 -30.43 -5.80
N SER A 419 -2.67 -29.36 -5.08
CA SER A 419 -2.27 -27.98 -5.41
C SER A 419 -1.52 -27.34 -4.24
N PRO A 420 -0.25 -26.93 -4.40
CA PRO A 420 0.51 -26.29 -3.33
C PRO A 420 -0.10 -24.95 -2.94
N LEU A 421 -0.43 -24.09 -3.92
CA LEU A 421 -1.04 -22.77 -3.70
C LEU A 421 -2.34 -22.85 -2.89
N SER A 422 -3.16 -23.88 -3.13
CA SER A 422 -4.36 -24.12 -2.32
C SER A 422 -3.97 -24.41 -0.87
N ILE A 423 -3.03 -25.34 -0.63
CA ILE A 423 -2.58 -25.74 0.72
C ILE A 423 -1.97 -24.54 1.47
N ILE A 424 -1.09 -23.79 0.81
CA ILE A 424 -0.49 -22.54 1.31
C ILE A 424 -1.60 -21.58 1.76
N SER A 425 -2.57 -21.29 0.88
CA SER A 425 -3.68 -20.37 1.19
C SER A 425 -4.48 -20.81 2.44
N ALA A 426 -4.67 -22.11 2.63
CA ALA A 426 -5.36 -22.63 3.81
C ALA A 426 -4.50 -22.54 5.09
N LEU A 427 -3.18 -22.78 4.99
CA LEU A 427 -2.26 -22.60 6.10
C LEU A 427 -2.07 -21.12 6.46
N SER A 428 -2.09 -20.20 5.48
CA SER A 428 -2.08 -18.75 5.71
C SER A 428 -3.27 -18.29 6.56
N MET A 429 -4.45 -18.91 6.40
CA MET A 429 -5.59 -18.60 7.27
C MET A 429 -5.31 -18.99 8.73
N VAL A 430 -4.63 -20.10 9.00
CA VAL A 430 -4.26 -20.49 10.39
C VAL A 430 -3.10 -19.63 10.90
N TYR A 431 -2.15 -19.32 10.04
CA TYR A 431 -0.97 -18.49 10.32
C TYR A 431 -1.32 -17.13 10.93
N LEU A 432 -2.32 -16.43 10.36
CA LEU A 432 -2.80 -15.13 10.85
C LEU A 432 -3.38 -15.17 12.27
N GLY A 433 -3.68 -16.36 12.80
CA GLY A 433 -4.13 -16.58 14.18
C GLY A 433 -3.10 -17.27 15.08
N ALA A 434 -1.95 -17.65 14.53
CA ALA A 434 -0.87 -18.30 15.25
C ALA A 434 0.01 -17.28 15.97
N ARG A 435 0.62 -17.69 17.09
CA ARG A 435 1.55 -16.88 17.88
C ARG A 435 2.78 -17.71 18.27
N GLU A 436 3.87 -17.01 18.55
CA GLU A 436 5.13 -17.58 19.07
C GLU A 436 5.58 -18.83 18.27
N ASN A 437 5.87 -19.94 18.97
CA ASN A 437 6.36 -21.19 18.39
C ASN A 437 5.43 -21.74 17.29
N THR A 438 4.10 -21.66 17.47
CA THR A 438 3.13 -22.15 16.47
C THR A 438 3.15 -21.32 15.19
N ARG A 439 3.48 -20.02 15.29
CA ARG A 439 3.68 -19.18 14.11
C ARG A 439 4.97 -19.57 13.39
N ALA A 440 6.09 -19.64 14.12
CA ALA A 440 7.40 -20.02 13.59
C ALA A 440 7.44 -21.45 13.00
N GLN A 441 6.66 -22.39 13.55
CA GLN A 441 6.46 -23.74 13.00
C GLN A 441 5.80 -23.66 11.61
N ILE A 442 4.76 -22.83 11.45
CA ILE A 442 4.07 -22.64 10.15
C ILE A 442 4.98 -21.87 9.18
N ASP A 443 5.64 -20.79 9.59
CA ASP A 443 6.61 -20.04 8.76
C ASP A 443 7.61 -20.99 8.12
N LYS A 444 8.27 -21.79 8.96
CA LYS A 444 9.36 -22.71 8.59
C LYS A 444 8.90 -23.95 7.82
N VAL A 445 7.62 -24.33 7.89
CA VAL A 445 7.06 -25.43 7.09
C VAL A 445 6.62 -24.93 5.71
N VAL A 446 6.08 -23.71 5.61
CA VAL A 446 5.54 -23.14 4.37
C VAL A 446 6.56 -22.27 3.61
N HIS A 447 7.75 -22.07 4.19
CA HIS A 447 8.82 -21.17 3.71
C HIS A 447 8.39 -19.68 3.69
N PHE A 448 7.52 -19.24 4.61
CA PHE A 448 7.17 -17.82 4.74
C PHE A 448 8.31 -16.98 5.35
N ASP A 449 9.26 -17.61 6.04
CA ASP A 449 10.53 -17.01 6.44
C ASP A 449 11.36 -16.49 5.24
N LYS A 450 11.08 -16.94 4.02
CA LYS A 450 11.63 -16.41 2.76
C LYS A 450 10.77 -15.32 2.10
N ILE A 451 9.55 -15.08 2.59
CA ILE A 451 8.55 -14.19 1.97
C ILE A 451 8.30 -12.93 2.80
N THR A 452 8.26 -13.04 4.14
CA THR A 452 7.71 -11.98 4.99
C THR A 452 8.76 -11.26 5.84
N GLY A 453 8.90 -9.96 5.60
CA GLY A 453 9.35 -9.04 6.64
C GLY A 453 8.31 -8.94 7.76
N SER A 454 8.79 -8.91 9.00
CA SER A 454 8.10 -8.53 10.25
C SER A 454 6.55 -8.50 10.24
N GLY A 455 5.89 -9.67 10.13
CA GLY A 455 4.44 -9.76 10.14
C GLY A 455 3.80 -9.56 11.52
N GLU A 456 2.94 -8.55 11.67
CA GLU A 456 2.26 -8.14 12.91
C GLU A 456 1.49 -9.25 13.66
N THR A 457 1.21 -9.02 14.96
CA THR A 457 0.48 -9.97 15.83
C THR A 457 -1.00 -9.57 15.99
N ILE A 458 -1.88 -10.15 15.17
CA ILE A 458 -3.32 -9.83 15.16
C ILE A 458 -4.04 -10.32 16.44
N GLU A 459 -4.99 -9.55 16.96
CA GLU A 459 -5.85 -9.92 18.10
C GLU A 459 -6.97 -10.92 17.70
N SER A 460 -7.41 -11.75 18.64
CA SER A 460 -8.32 -12.88 18.34
C SER A 460 -9.70 -12.50 17.81
N GLN A 461 -10.18 -11.26 18.01
CA GLN A 461 -11.42 -10.77 17.39
C GLN A 461 -11.19 -10.22 15.97
N GLU A 462 -10.01 -9.66 15.71
CA GLU A 462 -9.65 -9.07 14.42
C GLU A 462 -9.27 -10.16 13.40
N TYR A 463 -8.65 -11.24 13.87
CA TYR A 463 -8.41 -12.47 13.12
C TYR A 463 -9.65 -12.94 12.34
N LEU A 464 -10.81 -13.02 13.00
CA LEU A 464 -12.09 -13.43 12.39
C LEU A 464 -12.66 -12.42 11.38
N GLN A 465 -12.18 -11.18 11.37
CA GLN A 465 -12.52 -10.14 10.41
C GLN A 465 -11.54 -10.20 9.22
N CYS A 466 -10.24 -10.20 9.51
CA CYS A 466 -9.13 -10.27 8.55
C CYS A 466 -9.25 -11.49 7.62
N VAL A 467 -9.43 -12.70 8.16
CA VAL A 467 -9.57 -13.93 7.35
C VAL A 467 -10.78 -13.85 6.39
N LYS A 468 -11.89 -13.21 6.80
CA LYS A 468 -13.09 -13.04 5.97
C LYS A 468 -12.93 -11.95 4.91
N GLU A 469 -12.19 -10.88 5.20
CA GLU A 469 -11.94 -9.78 4.27
C GLU A 469 -10.89 -10.16 3.21
N LEU A 470 -9.87 -10.96 3.57
CA LEU A 470 -8.84 -11.50 2.67
C LEU A 470 -9.32 -12.69 1.81
N TYR A 471 -9.70 -13.81 2.44
CA TYR A 471 -9.86 -15.12 1.76
C TYR A 471 -11.27 -15.38 1.19
N LYS A 472 -12.24 -14.52 1.51
CA LYS A 472 -13.61 -14.47 0.92
C LYS A 472 -14.50 -15.71 1.08
N GLU A 473 -14.00 -16.83 1.61
CA GLU A 473 -14.77 -18.04 1.99
C GLU A 473 -14.88 -18.18 3.53
N GLY A 474 -15.79 -19.05 3.99
CA GLY A 474 -16.41 -18.91 5.32
C GLY A 474 -15.81 -19.73 6.47
N LEU A 475 -15.25 -19.04 7.47
CA LEU A 475 -15.03 -19.63 8.80
C LEU A 475 -16.36 -19.89 9.51
N ALA A 476 -16.72 -21.18 9.67
CA ALA A 476 -17.98 -21.64 10.25
C ALA A 476 -17.81 -22.18 11.67
N THR A 477 -18.62 -21.70 12.62
CA THR A 477 -18.68 -22.25 13.99
C THR A 477 -19.62 -23.46 14.02
N ILE A 478 -19.11 -24.64 14.37
CA ILE A 478 -19.87 -25.90 14.41
C ILE A 478 -19.58 -26.64 15.72
N SER A 479 -20.59 -27.24 16.34
CA SER A 479 -20.42 -28.05 17.55
C SER A 479 -19.99 -29.48 17.21
N PHE A 480 -18.70 -29.77 17.29
CA PHE A 480 -18.19 -31.14 17.20
C PHE A 480 -18.62 -31.99 18.42
N GLN A 481 -18.51 -31.41 19.64
CA GLN A 481 -18.82 -32.05 20.92
C GLN A 481 -20.19 -32.74 20.98
N THR A 482 -21.21 -32.17 20.32
CA THR A 482 -22.59 -32.70 20.33
C THR A 482 -23.07 -33.22 18.98
N ALA A 483 -22.32 -32.99 17.89
CA ALA A 483 -22.82 -33.19 16.53
C ALA A 483 -21.72 -33.49 15.48
N ALA A 484 -20.61 -34.14 15.85
CA ALA A 484 -19.46 -34.40 14.98
C ALA A 484 -19.81 -34.93 13.56
N ASP A 485 -20.69 -35.92 13.43
CA ASP A 485 -21.10 -36.43 12.10
C ASP A 485 -21.95 -35.43 11.29
N GLN A 486 -22.74 -34.58 11.94
CA GLN A 486 -23.45 -33.48 11.26
C GLN A 486 -22.48 -32.39 10.83
N ALA A 487 -21.47 -32.07 11.65
CA ALA A 487 -20.40 -31.16 11.28
C ALA A 487 -19.63 -31.66 10.06
N ARG A 488 -19.32 -32.96 10.03
CA ARG A 488 -18.71 -33.64 8.89
C ARG A 488 -19.56 -33.57 7.63
N GLU A 489 -20.86 -33.86 7.71
CA GLU A 489 -21.73 -33.82 6.53
C GLU A 489 -21.96 -32.38 6.05
N PHE A 490 -22.07 -31.41 6.95
CA PHE A 490 -22.05 -29.99 6.60
C PHE A 490 -20.79 -29.61 5.80
N ILE A 491 -19.59 -29.93 6.31
CA ILE A 491 -18.32 -29.59 5.65
C ILE A 491 -18.21 -30.30 4.28
N ASN A 492 -18.64 -31.56 4.19
CA ASN A 492 -18.66 -32.31 2.93
C ASN A 492 -19.64 -31.73 1.91
N SER A 493 -20.87 -31.41 2.31
CA SER A 493 -21.87 -30.80 1.43
C SER A 493 -21.48 -29.38 1.02
N TRP A 494 -20.79 -28.63 1.89
CA TRP A 494 -20.18 -27.34 1.54
C TRP A 494 -19.10 -27.51 0.46
N VAL A 495 -18.09 -28.37 0.65
CA VAL A 495 -17.07 -28.65 -0.38
C VAL A 495 -17.68 -29.18 -1.68
N GLU A 496 -18.68 -30.06 -1.59
CA GLU A 496 -19.40 -30.55 -2.77
C GLU A 496 -20.12 -29.41 -3.50
N SER A 497 -20.71 -28.44 -2.78
CA SER A 497 -21.34 -27.27 -3.39
C SER A 497 -20.34 -26.33 -4.08
N GLN A 498 -19.21 -26.01 -3.44
CA GLN A 498 -18.20 -25.10 -4.01
C GLN A 498 -17.47 -25.73 -5.22
N THR A 499 -17.28 -27.04 -5.21
CA THR A 499 -16.65 -27.78 -6.31
C THR A 499 -17.65 -28.22 -7.40
N ASN A 500 -18.85 -27.63 -7.45
CA ASN A 500 -19.90 -27.94 -8.44
C ASN A 500 -20.26 -29.44 -8.53
N GLY A 501 -20.24 -30.13 -7.39
CA GLY A 501 -20.50 -31.57 -7.28
C GLY A 501 -19.29 -32.47 -7.60
N MET A 502 -18.10 -31.91 -7.83
CA MET A 502 -16.95 -32.68 -8.31
C MET A 502 -16.12 -33.32 -7.19
N ILE A 503 -15.97 -32.70 -6.03
CA ILE A 503 -15.28 -33.27 -4.87
C ILE A 503 -16.31 -33.60 -3.79
N LYS A 504 -16.56 -34.91 -3.60
CA LYS A 504 -17.52 -35.42 -2.62
C LYS A 504 -16.82 -36.18 -1.50
N ASN A 505 -17.34 -36.09 -0.28
CA ASN A 505 -16.84 -36.84 0.89
C ASN A 505 -15.32 -36.63 1.13
N ILE A 506 -14.86 -35.38 1.17
CA ILE A 506 -13.48 -35.04 1.54
C ILE A 506 -13.16 -35.47 2.98
N LEU A 507 -14.06 -35.21 3.93
CA LEU A 507 -14.01 -35.74 5.29
C LEU A 507 -14.72 -37.10 5.33
N GLN A 508 -13.93 -38.17 5.37
CA GLN A 508 -14.45 -39.53 5.58
C GLN A 508 -15.08 -39.64 6.99
N PRO A 509 -16.16 -40.41 7.19
CA PRO A 509 -16.77 -40.54 8.52
C PRO A 509 -15.80 -41.09 9.58
N GLY A 510 -15.92 -40.62 10.82
CA GLY A 510 -14.91 -40.81 11.86
C GLY A 510 -13.62 -39.98 11.72
N SER A 511 -13.47 -39.11 10.70
CA SER A 511 -12.35 -38.14 10.64
C SER A 511 -12.54 -36.90 11.53
N VAL A 512 -13.71 -36.76 12.16
CA VAL A 512 -14.02 -35.76 13.19
C VAL A 512 -14.85 -36.46 14.27
N ASP A 513 -14.69 -36.01 15.51
CA ASP A 513 -15.23 -36.63 16.72
C ASP A 513 -15.64 -35.56 17.76
N PRO A 514 -16.18 -35.94 18.93
CA PRO A 514 -16.51 -34.97 19.99
C PRO A 514 -15.32 -34.23 20.63
N GLN A 515 -14.07 -34.63 20.38
CA GLN A 515 -12.86 -33.96 20.87
C GLN A 515 -12.28 -32.96 19.86
N THR A 516 -12.68 -33.06 18.60
CA THR A 516 -12.26 -32.17 17.50
C THR A 516 -12.60 -30.71 17.82
N GLN A 517 -11.60 -29.82 17.79
CA GLN A 517 -11.77 -28.39 18.09
C GLN A 517 -11.88 -27.53 16.83
N MET A 518 -11.11 -27.87 15.80
CA MET A 518 -11.02 -27.14 14.53
C MET A 518 -10.78 -28.14 13.40
N VAL A 519 -11.29 -27.84 12.20
CA VAL A 519 -10.98 -28.60 10.98
C VAL A 519 -10.69 -27.61 9.86
N LEU A 520 -9.44 -27.60 9.39
CA LEU A 520 -9.06 -26.87 8.19
C LEU A 520 -9.39 -27.75 6.97
N VAL A 521 -10.32 -27.31 6.12
CA VAL A 521 -10.70 -28.02 4.90
C VAL A 521 -10.49 -27.14 3.68
N ASN A 522 -9.99 -27.77 2.62
CA ASN A 522 -9.51 -27.12 1.42
C ASN A 522 -9.78 -28.04 0.23
N ALA A 523 -10.34 -27.50 -0.84
CA ALA A 523 -10.70 -28.27 -2.02
C ALA A 523 -10.66 -27.38 -3.26
N ILE A 524 -9.89 -27.79 -4.27
CA ILE A 524 -9.75 -27.08 -5.54
C ILE A 524 -10.26 -27.96 -6.68
N TYR A 525 -11.03 -27.36 -7.59
CA TYR A 525 -11.48 -28.02 -8.81
C TYR A 525 -10.97 -27.25 -10.03
N PHE A 526 -10.13 -27.88 -10.85
CA PHE A 526 -9.60 -27.31 -12.07
C PHE A 526 -10.26 -27.91 -13.32
N LYS A 527 -10.58 -27.06 -14.29
CA LYS A 527 -11.14 -27.45 -15.59
C LYS A 527 -10.67 -26.51 -16.71
N GLY A 528 -9.37 -26.54 -17.02
CA GLY A 528 -8.83 -25.86 -18.18
C GLY A 528 -9.42 -26.37 -19.50
N MET A 529 -9.61 -25.48 -20.46
CA MET A 529 -9.84 -25.82 -21.88
C MET A 529 -8.51 -25.64 -22.61
N TRP A 530 -8.07 -26.63 -23.38
CA TRP A 530 -6.83 -26.53 -24.17
C TRP A 530 -6.92 -25.39 -25.21
N GLU A 531 -5.82 -24.67 -25.43
CA GLU A 531 -5.71 -23.69 -26.52
C GLU A 531 -5.87 -24.37 -27.89
N LYS A 532 -5.28 -25.57 -28.04
CA LYS A 532 -5.46 -26.47 -29.18
C LYS A 532 -6.03 -27.81 -28.70
N ALA A 533 -7.35 -27.95 -28.81
CA ALA A 533 -8.09 -29.11 -28.30
C ALA A 533 -7.77 -30.40 -29.08
N PHE A 534 -7.37 -31.44 -28.35
CA PHE A 534 -7.39 -32.82 -28.84
C PHE A 534 -8.82 -33.20 -29.26
N LYS A 535 -8.97 -33.92 -30.37
CA LYS A 535 -10.29 -34.40 -30.80
C LYS A 535 -10.65 -35.72 -30.12
N ASP A 536 -11.94 -35.90 -29.83
CA ASP A 536 -12.47 -37.19 -29.38
C ASP A 536 -12.31 -38.30 -30.44
N GLU A 537 -12.45 -37.97 -31.73
CA GLU A 537 -12.31 -38.95 -32.84
C GLU A 537 -10.88 -39.49 -33.02
N ASP A 538 -9.87 -38.72 -32.58
CA ASP A 538 -8.45 -39.11 -32.60
C ASP A 538 -8.03 -39.89 -31.34
N THR A 539 -8.92 -40.06 -30.35
CA THR A 539 -8.61 -40.77 -29.10
C THR A 539 -8.70 -42.28 -29.27
N GLN A 540 -7.61 -43.00 -28.92
CA GLN A 540 -7.50 -44.45 -29.15
C GLN A 540 -6.82 -45.19 -27.99
N ALA A 541 -7.12 -46.48 -27.83
CA ALA A 541 -6.49 -47.33 -26.83
C ALA A 541 -5.05 -47.72 -27.25
N VAL A 542 -4.05 -47.30 -26.47
CA VAL A 542 -2.62 -47.54 -26.71
C VAL A 542 -1.99 -48.18 -25.46
N PRO A 543 -1.03 -49.12 -25.58
CA PRO A 543 -0.29 -49.65 -24.42
C PRO A 543 0.51 -48.55 -23.71
N PHE A 544 0.08 -48.19 -22.51
CA PHE A 544 0.82 -47.35 -21.56
C PHE A 544 1.74 -48.24 -20.71
N ARG A 545 3.03 -47.91 -20.64
CA ARG A 545 4.02 -48.69 -19.87
C ARG A 545 3.99 -48.26 -18.41
N MET A 546 3.89 -49.23 -17.51
CA MET A 546 3.96 -49.02 -16.06
C MET A 546 5.32 -49.45 -15.49
N THR A 547 5.93 -50.49 -16.08
CA THR A 547 7.34 -50.86 -15.87
C THR A 547 8.00 -51.12 -17.24
N LYS A 548 9.17 -51.75 -17.26
CA LYS A 548 9.79 -52.25 -18.51
C LYS A 548 9.08 -53.49 -19.06
N GLU A 549 8.46 -54.25 -18.16
CA GLU A 549 7.81 -55.54 -18.40
C GLU A 549 6.28 -55.41 -18.48
N GLU A 550 5.67 -54.48 -17.71
CA GLU A 550 4.22 -54.30 -17.66
C GLU A 550 3.74 -53.10 -18.49
N SER A 551 2.69 -53.33 -19.29
CA SER A 551 1.91 -52.27 -19.93
C SER A 551 0.41 -52.59 -19.92
N LYS A 552 -0.43 -51.56 -19.86
CA LYS A 552 -1.90 -51.67 -19.87
C LYS A 552 -2.48 -50.76 -20.97
N PRO A 553 -3.56 -51.15 -21.68
CA PRO A 553 -4.19 -50.29 -22.69
C PRO A 553 -4.90 -49.10 -22.03
N VAL A 554 -4.52 -47.88 -22.41
CA VAL A 554 -5.09 -46.62 -21.91
C VAL A 554 -5.56 -45.78 -23.09
N GLN A 555 -6.66 -45.03 -22.92
CA GLN A 555 -7.15 -44.10 -23.94
C GLN A 555 -6.20 -42.91 -24.06
N MET A 556 -5.42 -42.87 -25.13
CA MET A 556 -4.53 -41.77 -25.48
C MET A 556 -5.25 -40.78 -26.38
N MET A 557 -5.33 -39.53 -25.93
CA MET A 557 -5.66 -38.39 -26.78
C MET A 557 -4.45 -38.13 -27.70
N TYR A 558 -4.71 -37.87 -28.98
CA TYR A 558 -3.67 -37.68 -30.00
C TYR A 558 -3.84 -36.35 -30.73
N GLN A 559 -2.74 -35.66 -31.03
CA GLN A 559 -2.72 -34.60 -32.02
C GLN A 559 -1.34 -34.45 -32.69
N ILE A 560 -1.32 -33.83 -33.87
CA ILE A 560 -0.12 -33.35 -34.54
C ILE A 560 -0.15 -31.83 -34.49
N GLY A 561 0.89 -31.21 -33.94
CA GLY A 561 0.95 -29.77 -33.75
C GLY A 561 2.38 -29.27 -33.64
N SER A 562 2.51 -27.97 -33.39
CA SER A 562 3.76 -27.31 -33.04
C SER A 562 3.69 -26.98 -31.55
N PHE A 563 4.70 -27.38 -30.78
CA PHE A 563 4.72 -27.27 -29.32
C PHE A 563 6.14 -26.93 -28.85
N LYS A 564 6.27 -26.16 -27.77
CA LYS A 564 7.56 -25.91 -27.13
C LYS A 564 8.04 -27.15 -26.37
N VAL A 565 9.29 -27.54 -26.59
CA VAL A 565 9.90 -28.75 -26.01
C VAL A 565 11.39 -28.56 -25.70
N ALA A 566 11.74 -28.67 -24.42
CA ALA A 566 13.11 -28.89 -23.96
C ALA A 566 13.47 -30.39 -24.03
N VAL A 567 14.72 -30.69 -24.34
CA VAL A 567 15.27 -32.06 -24.35
C VAL A 567 16.55 -32.08 -23.52
N MET A 568 16.43 -32.53 -22.28
CA MET A 568 17.51 -32.56 -21.29
C MET A 568 18.35 -33.82 -21.51
N ALA A 569 19.45 -33.68 -22.25
CA ALA A 569 20.28 -34.81 -22.69
C ALA A 569 21.08 -35.48 -21.54
N SER A 570 21.44 -34.71 -20.52
CA SER A 570 22.10 -35.19 -19.28
C SER A 570 21.14 -36.01 -18.42
N GLU A 571 19.93 -35.49 -18.22
CA GLU A 571 18.85 -36.05 -17.38
C GLU A 571 18.04 -37.15 -18.11
N LYS A 572 18.20 -37.28 -19.43
CA LYS A 572 17.49 -38.22 -20.31
C LYS A 572 15.98 -38.08 -20.22
N MET A 573 15.52 -36.84 -20.36
CA MET A 573 14.10 -36.49 -20.29
C MET A 573 13.74 -35.39 -21.28
N LYS A 574 12.43 -35.21 -21.49
CA LYS A 574 11.86 -34.15 -22.31
C LYS A 574 10.80 -33.42 -21.51
N ILE A 575 10.69 -32.10 -21.68
CA ILE A 575 9.59 -31.30 -21.13
C ILE A 575 8.78 -30.78 -22.31
N LEU A 576 7.45 -30.96 -22.25
CA LEU A 576 6.50 -30.48 -23.25
C LEU A 576 5.54 -29.47 -22.61
N GLU A 577 5.41 -28.30 -23.22
CA GLU A 577 4.39 -27.30 -22.83
C GLU A 577 3.08 -27.50 -23.62
N LEU A 578 1.95 -27.56 -22.90
CA LEU A 578 0.60 -27.62 -23.46
C LEU A 578 -0.27 -26.48 -22.90
N PRO A 579 -0.42 -25.36 -23.64
CA PRO A 579 -1.16 -24.19 -23.16
C PRO A 579 -2.68 -24.40 -23.09
N TYR A 580 -3.30 -23.73 -22.12
CA TYR A 580 -4.75 -23.57 -22.00
C TYR A 580 -5.24 -22.30 -22.69
N ALA A 581 -6.51 -22.27 -23.07
CA ALA A 581 -7.12 -21.30 -23.98
C ALA A 581 -7.21 -19.85 -23.45
N SER A 582 -6.84 -19.57 -22.19
CA SER A 582 -6.65 -18.19 -21.73
C SER A 582 -5.27 -17.62 -22.05
N GLY A 583 -4.27 -18.47 -22.36
CA GLY A 583 -2.87 -18.07 -22.50
C GLY A 583 -2.14 -17.86 -21.18
N GLU A 584 -2.84 -17.86 -20.04
CA GLU A 584 -2.29 -17.57 -18.71
C GLU A 584 -1.75 -18.82 -17.99
N LEU A 585 -2.09 -20.02 -18.48
CA LEU A 585 -1.75 -21.30 -17.86
C LEU A 585 -1.33 -22.34 -18.90
N SER A 586 -0.35 -23.15 -18.56
CA SER A 586 0.12 -24.30 -19.34
C SER A 586 0.27 -25.54 -18.47
N MET A 587 -0.02 -26.72 -19.04
CA MET A 587 0.43 -27.99 -18.46
C MET A 587 1.86 -28.28 -18.96
N LEU A 588 2.80 -28.43 -18.02
CA LEU A 588 4.13 -28.96 -18.30
C LEU A 588 4.11 -30.48 -18.11
N VAL A 589 4.52 -31.22 -19.14
CA VAL A 589 4.63 -32.68 -19.12
C VAL A 589 6.10 -33.07 -19.17
N MET A 590 6.64 -33.51 -18.03
CA MET A 590 8.00 -34.03 -17.93
C MET A 590 7.98 -35.54 -18.18
N LEU A 591 8.73 -35.99 -19.18
CA LEU A 591 8.75 -37.38 -19.64
C LEU A 591 10.20 -37.90 -19.71
N PRO A 592 10.61 -38.83 -18.82
CA PRO A 592 11.89 -39.52 -18.97
C PRO A 592 11.89 -40.44 -20.21
N ASP A 593 13.06 -40.65 -20.81
CA ASP A 593 13.24 -41.47 -22.02
C ASP A 593 12.94 -42.97 -21.82
N ASP A 594 12.98 -43.43 -20.57
CA ASP A 594 12.65 -44.78 -20.14
C ASP A 594 11.93 -44.75 -18.78
N VAL A 595 11.12 -45.79 -18.52
CA VAL A 595 10.27 -45.87 -17.32
C VAL A 595 11.08 -45.84 -16.01
N SER A 596 12.33 -46.33 -16.00
CA SER A 596 13.19 -46.23 -14.80
C SER A 596 13.82 -44.85 -14.57
N GLY A 597 13.58 -43.87 -15.45
CA GLY A 597 14.03 -42.50 -15.25
C GLY A 597 13.13 -41.67 -14.32
N LEU A 598 11.92 -42.13 -14.01
CA LEU A 598 10.96 -41.37 -13.19
C LEU A 598 11.47 -41.15 -11.76
N GLU A 599 11.98 -42.19 -11.11
CA GLU A 599 12.58 -42.07 -9.76
C GLU A 599 13.77 -41.11 -9.74
N GLN A 600 14.55 -41.06 -10.83
CA GLN A 600 15.70 -40.14 -10.96
C GLN A 600 15.21 -38.69 -11.08
N LEU A 601 14.18 -38.44 -11.89
CA LEU A 601 13.53 -37.13 -12.02
C LEU A 601 12.94 -36.65 -10.69
N GLU A 602 12.15 -37.50 -10.01
CA GLU A 602 11.52 -37.19 -8.71
C GLU A 602 12.54 -36.86 -7.61
N ASN A 603 13.72 -37.46 -7.65
CA ASN A 603 14.80 -37.20 -6.68
C ASN A 603 15.71 -36.04 -7.12
N ALA A 604 15.68 -35.64 -8.39
CA ALA A 604 16.55 -34.61 -8.97
C ALA A 604 15.88 -33.23 -9.11
N ILE A 605 14.55 -33.16 -9.09
CA ILE A 605 13.77 -31.94 -9.30
C ILE A 605 13.78 -31.01 -8.07
N THR A 606 14.04 -29.74 -8.32
CA THR A 606 14.07 -28.65 -7.32
C THR A 606 13.50 -27.37 -7.96
N PHE A 607 13.37 -26.28 -7.21
CA PHE A 607 12.94 -24.99 -7.76
C PHE A 607 13.91 -24.50 -8.85
N GLU A 608 15.21 -24.51 -8.56
CA GLU A 608 16.26 -24.00 -9.46
C GLU A 608 16.26 -24.77 -10.78
N LYS A 609 16.17 -26.11 -10.72
CA LYS A 609 16.11 -26.94 -11.93
C LYS A 609 14.80 -26.83 -12.68
N LEU A 610 13.68 -26.60 -11.99
CA LEU A 610 12.41 -26.33 -12.68
C LEU A 610 12.55 -25.05 -13.52
N MET A 611 13.12 -24.00 -12.96
CA MET A 611 13.36 -22.73 -13.68
C MET A 611 14.40 -22.90 -14.80
N GLU A 612 15.49 -23.65 -14.57
CA GLU A 612 16.49 -24.01 -15.58
C GLU A 612 15.85 -24.73 -16.79
N TRP A 613 15.09 -25.80 -16.56
CA TRP A 613 14.54 -26.65 -17.62
C TRP A 613 13.32 -26.04 -18.33
N THR A 614 12.69 -25.02 -17.73
CA THR A 614 11.54 -24.30 -18.33
C THR A 614 11.91 -22.92 -18.90
N ASN A 615 13.20 -22.54 -18.82
CA ASN A 615 13.72 -21.33 -19.44
C ASN A 615 13.29 -21.26 -20.93
N PRO A 616 12.74 -20.12 -21.41
CA PRO A 616 12.34 -19.93 -22.81
C PRO A 616 13.40 -20.34 -23.85
N ASP A 617 14.69 -20.09 -23.58
CA ASP A 617 15.79 -20.42 -24.50
C ASP A 617 16.05 -21.94 -24.62
N MET A 618 15.64 -22.72 -23.61
CA MET A 618 15.72 -24.18 -23.61
C MET A 618 14.51 -24.85 -24.29
N MET A 619 13.40 -24.10 -24.47
CA MET A 619 12.07 -24.60 -24.83
C MET A 619 11.74 -24.38 -26.32
N GLU A 620 12.51 -25.02 -27.22
CA GLU A 620 12.34 -24.90 -28.69
C GLU A 620 10.93 -25.26 -29.19
N GLU A 621 10.34 -24.45 -30.07
CA GLU A 621 9.11 -24.81 -30.77
C GLU A 621 9.35 -25.87 -31.86
N ARG A 622 8.78 -27.07 -31.69
CA ARG A 622 9.02 -28.24 -32.55
C ARG A 622 7.70 -28.87 -33.00
N LYS A 623 7.61 -29.15 -34.31
CA LYS A 623 6.45 -29.83 -34.89
C LYS A 623 6.52 -31.34 -34.63
N MET A 624 5.60 -31.86 -33.82
CA MET A 624 5.63 -33.24 -33.36
C MET A 624 4.25 -33.88 -33.21
N LYS A 625 4.25 -35.17 -32.84
CA LYS A 625 3.07 -35.93 -32.42
C LYS A 625 3.01 -35.97 -30.90
N VAL A 626 1.90 -35.54 -30.32
CA VAL A 626 1.65 -35.62 -28.87
C VAL A 626 0.62 -36.71 -28.61
N TYR A 627 0.93 -37.57 -27.65
CA TYR A 627 0.03 -38.57 -27.09
C TYR A 627 -0.07 -38.31 -25.58
N LEU A 628 -1.28 -38.07 -25.06
CA LEU A 628 -1.51 -37.77 -23.65
C LEU A 628 -2.65 -38.66 -23.11
N PRO A 629 -2.50 -39.33 -21.95
CA PRO A 629 -3.58 -40.14 -21.40
C PRO A 629 -4.83 -39.30 -21.10
N ARG A 630 -6.01 -39.79 -21.48
CA ARG A 630 -7.30 -39.20 -21.10
C ARG A 630 -7.58 -39.49 -19.62
N MET A 631 -7.03 -38.65 -18.75
CA MET A 631 -7.08 -38.83 -17.30
C MET A 631 -8.21 -38.03 -16.62
N LYS A 632 -8.72 -38.56 -15.50
CA LYS A 632 -9.44 -37.81 -14.47
C LYS A 632 -8.84 -38.22 -13.12
N MET A 633 -8.27 -37.26 -12.41
CA MET A 633 -7.70 -37.44 -11.06
C MET A 633 -8.67 -36.87 -10.00
N GLU A 634 -8.74 -37.48 -8.81
CA GLU A 634 -9.60 -37.04 -7.70
C GLU A 634 -9.05 -37.52 -6.35
N GLU A 635 -7.88 -37.03 -5.96
CA GLU A 635 -7.18 -37.47 -4.75
C GLU A 635 -7.57 -36.69 -3.48
N LYS A 636 -7.46 -37.33 -2.32
CA LYS A 636 -7.95 -36.82 -1.01
C LYS A 636 -7.00 -37.19 0.13
N TYR A 637 -6.03 -36.33 0.38
CA TYR A 637 -5.02 -36.53 1.43
C TYR A 637 -5.48 -36.03 2.80
N ASN A 638 -5.08 -36.73 3.87
CA ASN A 638 -5.08 -36.16 5.21
C ASN A 638 -3.72 -35.49 5.45
N LEU A 639 -3.63 -34.19 5.23
CA LEU A 639 -2.36 -33.46 5.35
C LEU A 639 -1.82 -33.37 6.79
N THR A 640 -2.56 -33.83 7.80
CA THR A 640 -2.08 -33.85 9.20
C THR A 640 -0.79 -34.67 9.35
N SER A 641 -0.73 -35.89 8.77
CA SER A 641 0.48 -36.72 8.79
C SER A 641 1.62 -36.08 7.99
N VAL A 642 1.31 -35.51 6.82
CA VAL A 642 2.27 -34.85 5.94
C VAL A 642 2.91 -33.64 6.62
N LEU A 643 2.12 -32.74 7.20
CA LEU A 643 2.63 -31.52 7.83
C LEU A 643 3.42 -31.83 9.12
N MET A 644 2.95 -32.79 9.94
CA MET A 644 3.71 -33.29 11.09
C MET A 644 5.01 -33.96 10.65
N ALA A 645 5.03 -34.69 9.53
CA ALA A 645 6.25 -35.32 9.00
C ALA A 645 7.23 -34.28 8.45
N LEU A 646 6.77 -33.19 7.81
CA LEU A 646 7.64 -32.09 7.36
C LEU A 646 8.27 -31.32 8.54
N GLU A 647 7.48 -31.06 9.59
CA GLU A 647 7.98 -30.51 10.84
C GLU A 647 9.00 -31.45 11.50
N LEU A 648 8.65 -32.74 11.66
CA LEU A 648 9.50 -33.76 12.25
C LEU A 648 10.75 -34.05 11.41
N ALA A 649 10.71 -33.93 10.08
CA ALA A 649 11.89 -34.11 9.22
C ALA A 649 12.91 -32.99 9.44
N ARG A 650 12.45 -31.74 9.61
CA ARG A 650 13.31 -30.60 9.98
C ARG A 650 13.74 -30.65 11.45
N HIS A 651 12.98 -31.29 12.35
CA HIS A 651 13.36 -31.54 13.74
C HIS A 651 14.27 -32.76 13.96
N THR A 652 14.20 -33.82 13.14
CA THR A 652 14.97 -35.07 13.34
C THR A 652 16.43 -34.99 12.90
N ILE A 653 16.86 -33.85 12.36
CA ILE A 653 18.27 -33.42 12.43
C ILE A 653 18.74 -33.33 13.90
N ASN A 654 17.81 -33.22 14.87
CA ASN A 654 18.01 -33.27 16.33
C ASN A 654 16.94 -34.15 17.05
N SER A 655 17.16 -35.47 17.13
CA SER A 655 16.51 -36.46 18.04
C SER A 655 15.12 -37.09 17.67
N PRO A 656 14.73 -38.26 18.27
CA PRO A 656 13.83 -39.23 17.61
C PRO A 656 12.60 -39.81 18.40
N TYR A 657 11.77 -40.60 17.67
CA TYR A 657 10.81 -41.66 18.11
C TYR A 657 9.32 -41.28 18.45
N PRO A 658 8.31 -42.20 18.24
CA PRO A 658 7.19 -41.85 17.32
C PRO A 658 5.73 -42.34 17.62
N SER A 659 4.79 -41.86 16.78
CA SER A 659 3.61 -42.55 16.15
C SER A 659 2.46 -43.20 16.94
N CYS A 660 1.20 -42.97 16.49
CA CYS A 660 0.11 -43.98 16.41
C CYS A 660 -1.02 -43.53 15.43
N GLU A 661 -1.95 -44.43 15.03
CA GLU A 661 -2.82 -44.27 13.84
C GLU A 661 -4.36 -44.45 13.99
N LEU A 662 -5.13 -43.75 13.12
CA LEU A 662 -6.35 -44.12 12.35
C LEU A 662 -7.49 -45.02 12.93
N GLN A 663 -8.77 -44.63 12.71
CA GLN A 663 -9.70 -45.28 11.72
C GLN A 663 -11.11 -44.59 11.59
N LYS A 664 -12.02 -45.12 10.73
CA LYS A 664 -13.22 -44.48 10.12
C LYS A 664 -14.52 -45.37 10.27
N PRO A 665 -15.54 -45.43 9.38
CA PRO A 665 -16.72 -44.54 9.11
C PRO A 665 -18.16 -45.17 9.38
N TRP A 666 -19.35 -44.49 9.41
CA TRP A 666 -20.22 -44.05 8.26
C TRP A 666 -21.65 -43.43 8.59
N ARG A 667 -22.08 -42.35 7.85
CA ARG A 667 -23.46 -42.03 7.28
C ARG A 667 -24.68 -41.70 8.20
N HIS A 668 -25.76 -40.95 7.82
CA HIS A 668 -26.20 -40.28 6.55
C HIS A 668 -27.32 -39.18 6.79
N SER A 669 -27.29 -38.08 6.00
CA SER A 669 -28.37 -37.17 5.49
C SER A 669 -29.14 -36.21 6.45
N GLU A 670 -29.58 -34.97 6.12
CA GLU A 670 -29.53 -34.00 4.97
C GLU A 670 -30.12 -32.61 5.44
N GLN A 671 -30.33 -31.45 4.74
CA GLN A 671 -30.23 -30.94 3.34
C GLN A 671 -30.19 -29.36 3.28
N GLN A 672 -29.89 -28.78 2.09
CA GLN A 672 -30.21 -27.41 1.52
C GLN A 672 -30.09 -26.07 2.32
N CYS A 673 -29.32 -25.08 1.80
CA CYS A 673 -29.77 -24.01 0.85
C CYS A 673 -28.64 -22.96 0.53
N SER A 674 -28.79 -22.08 -0.47
CA SER A 674 -27.75 -21.07 -0.88
C SER A 674 -28.32 -19.77 -1.53
N SER A 675 -27.58 -18.64 -1.50
CA SER A 675 -28.01 -17.36 -2.19
C SER A 675 -27.02 -16.18 -2.36
N LEU A 676 -25.92 -16.07 -1.59
CA LEU A 676 -25.34 -14.76 -1.21
C LEU A 676 -24.69 -13.87 -2.31
N HIS A 677 -24.05 -14.42 -3.33
CA HIS A 677 -23.01 -13.68 -4.08
C HIS A 677 -23.51 -12.48 -4.93
N LYS A 678 -24.81 -12.43 -5.29
CA LYS A 678 -25.42 -11.33 -6.08
C LYS A 678 -25.64 -10.02 -5.31
N THR A 679 -25.35 -10.00 -4.01
CA THR A 679 -25.71 -8.87 -3.13
C THR A 679 -24.67 -7.75 -3.14
N ARG A 680 -23.37 -8.08 -3.10
CA ARG A 680 -22.27 -7.12 -2.81
C ARG A 680 -22.14 -5.99 -3.84
N PHE A 681 -22.23 -6.31 -5.14
CA PHE A 681 -22.06 -5.33 -6.22
C PHE A 681 -23.16 -4.25 -6.21
N ARG A 682 -24.41 -4.69 -5.99
CA ARG A 682 -25.61 -3.83 -5.99
C ARG A 682 -25.62 -2.78 -4.89
N THR A 683 -25.00 -3.07 -3.74
CA THR A 683 -24.91 -2.10 -2.63
C THR A 683 -24.03 -0.90 -2.98
N MET A 684 -22.97 -1.08 -3.77
CA MET A 684 -22.09 0.02 -4.17
C MET A 684 -22.74 0.90 -5.23
N GLU A 685 -23.35 0.30 -6.27
CA GLU A 685 -24.10 1.01 -7.31
C GLU A 685 -25.20 1.89 -6.70
N ALA A 686 -25.99 1.32 -5.78
CA ALA A 686 -27.10 2.02 -5.14
C ALA A 686 -26.66 3.14 -4.18
N LEU A 687 -25.48 3.04 -3.56
CA LEU A 687 -24.92 4.10 -2.73
C LEU A 687 -24.36 5.26 -3.56
N HIS A 688 -23.72 4.96 -4.71
CA HIS A 688 -23.32 5.98 -5.69
C HIS A 688 -24.53 6.79 -6.18
N GLU A 689 -25.63 6.13 -6.52
CA GLU A 689 -26.88 6.82 -6.91
C GLU A 689 -27.39 7.70 -5.78
N ALA A 690 -27.51 7.18 -4.55
CA ALA A 690 -28.02 7.94 -3.40
C ALA A 690 -27.17 9.20 -3.12
N ASN A 691 -25.84 9.05 -3.10
CA ASN A 691 -24.91 10.17 -2.91
C ASN A 691 -25.01 11.20 -4.05
N THR A 692 -25.13 10.76 -5.30
CA THR A 692 -25.22 11.67 -6.45
C THR A 692 -26.54 12.43 -6.47
N ARG A 693 -27.65 11.79 -6.07
CA ARG A 693 -28.94 12.48 -5.91
C ARG A 693 -28.91 13.50 -4.77
N PHE A 694 -28.33 13.14 -3.62
CA PHE A 694 -28.13 14.07 -2.50
C PHE A 694 -27.28 15.28 -2.94
N ALA A 695 -26.20 15.05 -3.70
CA ALA A 695 -25.37 16.11 -4.26
C ALA A 695 -26.17 17.11 -5.10
N LEU A 696 -27.04 16.63 -5.99
CA LEU A 696 -27.81 17.47 -6.89
C LEU A 696 -28.97 18.20 -6.20
N ASP A 697 -29.63 17.56 -5.24
CA ASP A 697 -30.66 18.21 -4.43
C ASP A 697 -30.04 19.29 -3.52
N PHE A 698 -28.87 19.02 -2.92
CA PHE A 698 -28.12 20.01 -2.13
C PHE A 698 -27.62 21.18 -3.00
N PHE A 699 -27.02 20.90 -4.16
CA PHE A 699 -26.55 21.93 -5.10
C PHE A 699 -27.66 22.91 -5.52
N LYS A 700 -28.86 22.39 -5.79
CA LYS A 700 -30.03 23.21 -6.13
C LYS A 700 -30.52 24.05 -4.95
N HIS A 701 -30.39 23.54 -3.72
CA HIS A 701 -30.72 24.32 -2.52
C HIS A 701 -29.76 25.48 -2.27
N GLU A 702 -28.46 25.35 -2.58
CA GLU A 702 -27.51 26.48 -2.45
C GLU A 702 -27.52 27.43 -3.65
N CYS A 703 -27.76 26.93 -4.88
CA CYS A 703 -28.02 27.79 -6.05
C CYS A 703 -29.22 28.74 -5.85
N GLN A 704 -30.18 28.37 -4.99
CA GLN A 704 -31.33 29.19 -4.63
C GLN A 704 -31.06 30.21 -3.51
N ASN A 705 -29.92 30.11 -2.83
CA ASN A 705 -29.52 31.03 -1.74
C ASN A 705 -28.55 32.08 -2.28
N ASP A 706 -27.42 31.63 -2.84
CA ASP A 706 -26.24 32.46 -3.04
C ASP A 706 -26.14 33.00 -4.48
N GLY A 707 -27.28 33.40 -5.05
CA GLY A 707 -27.40 34.16 -6.30
C GLY A 707 -26.45 33.72 -7.43
N ASP A 708 -25.55 34.62 -7.84
CA ASP A 708 -24.51 34.42 -8.86
C ASP A 708 -23.12 34.10 -8.25
N GLU A 709 -23.01 33.76 -6.95
CA GLU A 709 -21.73 33.54 -6.27
C GLU A 709 -21.11 32.16 -6.58
N ASN A 710 -19.93 31.86 -6.06
CA ASN A 710 -19.31 30.54 -6.23
C ASN A 710 -19.96 29.49 -5.30
N ILE A 711 -19.81 28.21 -5.63
CA ILE A 711 -20.25 27.08 -4.79
C ILE A 711 -19.19 25.97 -4.88
N LEU A 712 -18.83 25.35 -3.77
CA LEU A 712 -17.95 24.17 -3.72
C LEU A 712 -18.26 23.34 -2.47
N PHE A 713 -18.66 22.09 -2.63
CA PHE A 713 -18.78 21.17 -1.50
C PHE A 713 -18.45 19.72 -1.88
N SER A 714 -18.22 18.88 -0.87
CA SER A 714 -18.03 17.44 -1.04
C SER A 714 -19.29 16.66 -0.66
N PRO A 715 -20.13 16.23 -1.63
CA PRO A 715 -21.35 15.49 -1.32
C PRO A 715 -21.07 14.17 -0.63
N LEU A 716 -20.05 13.44 -1.08
CA LEU A 716 -19.65 12.15 -0.48
C LEU A 716 -19.29 12.32 0.99
N SER A 717 -18.50 13.35 1.33
CA SER A 717 -18.03 13.51 2.70
C SER A 717 -19.12 14.04 3.62
N ILE A 718 -19.96 14.99 3.18
CA ILE A 718 -21.16 15.41 3.92
C ILE A 718 -22.08 14.20 4.15
N SER A 719 -22.32 13.38 3.12
CA SER A 719 -23.19 12.20 3.21
C SER A 719 -22.60 11.12 4.14
N SER A 720 -21.29 10.92 4.15
CA SER A 720 -20.60 9.99 5.07
C SER A 720 -20.60 10.48 6.52
N ALA A 721 -20.37 11.78 6.72
CA ALA A 721 -20.45 12.45 8.01
C ALA A 721 -21.87 12.32 8.60
N LEU A 722 -22.89 12.63 7.80
CA LEU A 722 -24.29 12.46 8.19
C LEU A 722 -24.71 10.98 8.31
N ALA A 723 -24.08 10.05 7.60
CA ALA A 723 -24.30 8.60 7.79
C ALA A 723 -23.78 8.10 9.14
N THR A 724 -22.70 8.71 9.66
CA THR A 724 -22.19 8.49 11.02
C THR A 724 -23.19 8.99 12.07
N VAL A 725 -23.94 10.06 11.78
CA VAL A 725 -25.04 10.54 12.63
C VAL A 725 -26.29 9.65 12.51
N TYR A 726 -26.68 9.28 11.29
CA TYR A 726 -27.83 8.40 10.99
C TYR A 726 -27.72 7.02 11.68
N LEU A 727 -26.51 6.48 11.82
CA LEU A 727 -26.22 5.25 12.58
C LEU A 727 -26.83 5.27 14.00
N GLY A 728 -26.76 6.42 14.66
CA GLY A 728 -27.30 6.64 16.00
C GLY A 728 -28.77 7.07 16.03
N ALA A 729 -29.30 7.62 14.93
CA ALA A 729 -30.68 8.09 14.80
C ALA A 729 -31.70 6.94 14.84
N LYS A 730 -32.88 7.19 15.39
CA LYS A 730 -34.04 6.28 15.39
C LYS A 730 -35.31 7.11 15.06
N GLY A 731 -36.48 6.47 15.05
CA GLY A 731 -37.78 7.12 14.83
C GLY A 731 -37.86 8.02 13.58
N ASN A 732 -38.65 9.09 13.68
CA ASN A 732 -38.88 10.07 12.60
C ASN A 732 -37.59 10.83 12.22
N THR A 733 -36.64 11.00 13.16
CA THR A 733 -35.31 11.55 12.88
C THR A 733 -34.55 10.68 11.87
N ALA A 734 -34.54 9.35 12.04
CA ALA A 734 -33.93 8.44 11.09
C ALA A 734 -34.63 8.45 9.73
N ASP A 735 -35.97 8.45 9.70
CA ASP A 735 -36.74 8.49 8.44
C ASP A 735 -36.49 9.78 7.64
N GLN A 736 -36.36 10.92 8.31
CA GLN A 736 -35.99 12.20 7.68
C GLN A 736 -34.58 12.16 7.07
N MET A 737 -33.58 11.70 7.83
CA MET A 737 -32.20 11.56 7.34
C MET A 737 -32.12 10.60 6.14
N ALA A 738 -32.74 9.42 6.24
CA ALA A 738 -32.75 8.42 5.18
C ALA A 738 -33.48 8.88 3.90
N LYS A 739 -34.44 9.80 4.03
CA LYS A 739 -35.13 10.44 2.90
C LYS A 739 -34.24 11.47 2.20
N VAL A 740 -33.62 12.39 2.96
CA VAL A 740 -32.81 13.48 2.41
C VAL A 740 -31.49 12.97 1.81
N LEU A 741 -30.88 11.96 2.42
CA LEU A 741 -29.66 11.31 1.92
C LEU A 741 -29.95 10.24 0.84
N HIS A 742 -31.20 10.10 0.39
CA HIS A 742 -31.71 9.06 -0.52
C HIS A 742 -31.38 7.61 -0.16
N PHE A 743 -30.98 7.32 1.08
CA PHE A 743 -30.71 5.97 1.56
C PHE A 743 -31.91 5.03 1.40
N ASN A 744 -33.13 5.58 1.47
CA ASN A 744 -34.38 4.85 1.19
C ASN A 744 -34.45 4.23 -0.23
N LYS A 745 -33.73 4.77 -1.22
CA LYS A 745 -33.56 4.15 -2.55
C LYS A 745 -32.53 3.02 -2.51
N ALA A 746 -31.44 3.21 -1.77
CA ALA A 746 -30.39 2.20 -1.60
C ALA A 746 -30.86 0.95 -0.82
N GLU A 747 -31.87 1.09 0.06
CA GLU A 747 -32.54 -0.05 0.71
C GLU A 747 -33.46 -0.86 -0.22
N GLY A 748 -33.75 -0.39 -1.43
CA GLY A 748 -34.74 -0.96 -2.36
C GLY A 748 -34.44 -2.36 -2.94
N VAL A 749 -33.31 -2.98 -2.61
CA VAL A 749 -32.80 -4.21 -3.26
C VAL A 749 -33.47 -5.49 -2.73
N ARG A 750 -34.81 -5.56 -2.75
CA ARG A 750 -35.57 -6.81 -2.57
C ARG A 750 -36.84 -6.88 -3.42
N ASN A 751 -36.78 -7.55 -4.57
CA ASN A 751 -37.96 -8.12 -5.25
C ASN A 751 -37.60 -9.16 -6.34
N VAL A 752 -36.86 -10.22 -5.98
CA VAL A 752 -36.67 -11.40 -6.86
C VAL A 752 -36.85 -12.70 -6.08
N THR A 753 -38.00 -12.88 -5.43
CA THR A 753 -38.46 -14.20 -4.97
C THR A 753 -39.97 -14.23 -4.86
N THR A 754 -40.61 -15.23 -5.47
CA THR A 754 -41.99 -15.67 -5.23
C THR A 754 -43.11 -14.64 -5.42
N THR A 755 -43.49 -14.39 -6.69
CA THR A 755 -44.92 -14.23 -7.03
C THR A 755 -45.38 -15.46 -7.82
N ILE A 756 -45.73 -16.52 -7.09
CA ILE A 756 -46.52 -17.65 -7.62
C ILE A 756 -47.78 -17.74 -6.75
N LYS A 757 -48.93 -17.38 -7.32
CA LYS A 757 -50.26 -17.57 -6.72
C LYS A 757 -51.07 -18.54 -7.56
N MET A 758 -50.90 -19.83 -7.25
CA MET A 758 -51.86 -20.89 -7.51
C MET A 758 -51.75 -21.84 -6.32
N GLN A 759 -52.78 -22.45 -5.75
CA GLN A 759 -54.23 -22.29 -5.72
C GLN A 759 -54.70 -23.53 -4.93
N VAL A 760 -55.77 -23.42 -4.14
CA VAL A 760 -56.70 -24.54 -3.83
C VAL A 760 -56.17 -25.73 -2.98
N TYR A 761 -56.61 -25.75 -1.71
CA TYR A 761 -56.96 -26.93 -0.88
C TYR A 761 -55.81 -27.85 -0.37
N SER A 762 -55.93 -28.50 0.81
CA SER A 762 -56.87 -28.32 1.94
C SER A 762 -56.48 -29.20 3.14
N ARG A 763 -56.91 -28.78 4.35
CA ARG A 763 -57.07 -29.60 5.57
C ARG A 763 -55.76 -30.15 6.18
N THR A 764 -55.59 -30.25 7.49
CA THR A 764 -56.54 -30.14 8.62
C THR A 764 -55.87 -29.41 9.80
N GLU A 765 -56.66 -28.85 10.71
CA GLU A 765 -56.23 -28.58 12.10
C GLU A 765 -55.87 -29.94 12.76
N GLU A 766 -55.09 -30.04 13.83
CA GLU A 766 -55.38 -29.51 15.15
C GLU A 766 -54.22 -29.89 16.09
N HIS A 767 -53.59 -28.91 16.76
CA HIS A 767 -53.01 -29.09 18.09
C HIS A 767 -52.61 -27.73 18.68
N LEU A 768 -53.20 -27.39 19.82
CA LEU A 768 -53.02 -26.10 20.49
C LEU A 768 -51.81 -26.08 21.44
N SER A 769 -51.36 -24.85 21.71
CA SER A 769 -50.68 -24.42 22.95
C SER A 769 -49.47 -25.23 23.43
N ASN A 770 -48.26 -24.73 23.11
CA ASN A 770 -47.40 -24.14 24.15
C ASN A 770 -46.29 -23.27 23.56
N ARG A 771 -45.56 -22.53 24.42
CA ARG A 771 -44.45 -21.59 24.08
C ARG A 771 -44.85 -20.30 23.33
N ARG A 772 -45.76 -19.50 23.92
CA ARG A 772 -45.71 -18.04 23.77
C ARG A 772 -44.85 -17.41 24.88
N ALA A 773 -43.53 -17.50 24.73
CA ALA A 773 -42.54 -16.78 25.52
C ALA A 773 -41.24 -16.69 24.69
N CYS A 774 -40.44 -15.64 24.90
CA CYS A 774 -39.17 -15.38 24.20
C CYS A 774 -39.25 -15.29 22.66
N PHE A 775 -39.99 -14.28 22.16
CA PHE A 775 -39.73 -13.67 20.85
C PHE A 775 -39.98 -12.15 20.91
N GLN A 776 -39.18 -11.44 21.71
CA GLN A 776 -38.93 -10.02 21.43
C GLN A 776 -37.97 -9.94 20.25
N LYS A 777 -38.48 -9.48 19.10
CA LYS A 777 -37.62 -9.02 18.01
C LYS A 777 -37.01 -7.68 18.43
N THR A 778 -35.69 -7.66 18.67
CA THR A 778 -34.91 -6.43 18.54
C THR A 778 -34.84 -6.03 17.07
N GLU A 779 -35.22 -4.80 16.75
CA GLU A 779 -35.20 -4.28 15.37
C GLU A 779 -33.79 -3.83 14.95
N ILE A 780 -32.91 -4.80 14.73
CA ILE A 780 -31.57 -4.59 14.15
C ILE A 780 -31.52 -5.40 12.85
N GLY A 781 -31.49 -4.72 11.70
CA GLY A 781 -31.55 -5.39 10.39
C GLY A 781 -32.09 -4.59 9.20
N LYS A 782 -32.14 -3.24 9.28
CA LYS A 782 -32.40 -2.35 8.12
C LYS A 782 -31.10 -1.66 7.64
N SER A 783 -30.44 -0.94 8.54
CA SER A 783 -29.38 0.03 8.21
C SER A 783 -27.99 -0.55 7.88
N ASP A 784 -27.69 -1.81 8.26
CA ASP A 784 -26.34 -2.41 8.12
C ASP A 784 -25.77 -2.37 6.69
N ASN A 785 -26.65 -2.41 5.66
CA ASN A 785 -26.23 -2.37 4.26
C ASN A 785 -25.63 -1.01 3.86
N ILE A 786 -26.17 0.10 4.38
CA ILE A 786 -25.72 1.46 4.06
C ILE A 786 -24.35 1.73 4.68
N HIS A 787 -24.19 1.44 5.98
CA HIS A 787 -22.92 1.70 6.66
C HIS A 787 -21.80 0.76 6.20
N THR A 788 -22.12 -0.48 5.79
CA THR A 788 -21.17 -1.37 5.10
C THR A 788 -20.80 -0.85 3.71
N GLY A 789 -21.77 -0.24 3.01
CA GLY A 789 -21.55 0.48 1.76
C GLY A 789 -20.55 1.63 1.94
N PHE A 790 -20.73 2.49 2.94
CA PHE A 790 -19.78 3.56 3.26
C PHE A 790 -18.40 3.04 3.70
N LYS A 791 -18.30 1.98 4.53
CA LYS A 791 -16.99 1.36 4.84
C LYS A 791 -16.26 1.00 3.55
N THR A 792 -16.96 0.36 2.62
CA THR A 792 -16.39 -0.08 1.34
C THR A 792 -16.02 1.11 0.45
N LEU A 793 -16.92 2.10 0.32
CA LEU A 793 -16.74 3.24 -0.57
C LEU A 793 -15.62 4.18 -0.09
N ASN A 794 -15.56 4.45 1.21
CA ASN A 794 -14.50 5.26 1.81
C ASN A 794 -13.15 4.53 1.75
N PHE A 795 -13.12 3.20 1.95
CA PHE A 795 -11.90 2.40 1.77
C PHE A 795 -11.39 2.46 0.32
N GLU A 796 -12.27 2.36 -0.68
CA GLU A 796 -11.90 2.42 -2.10
C GLU A 796 -11.48 3.82 -2.59
N ILE A 797 -11.82 4.89 -1.86
CA ILE A 797 -11.53 6.30 -2.23
C ILE A 797 -10.35 6.88 -1.43
N ASN A 798 -10.14 6.41 -0.20
CA ASN A 798 -9.06 6.86 0.67
C ASN A 798 -7.87 5.88 0.68
N GLN A 799 -7.70 5.04 -0.35
CA GLN A 799 -6.46 4.27 -0.51
C GLN A 799 -5.30 5.23 -0.79
N PRO A 800 -4.10 5.03 -0.20
CA PRO A 800 -2.93 5.83 -0.53
C PRO A 800 -2.55 5.65 -2.01
N THR A 801 -2.86 6.63 -2.84
CA THR A 801 -2.35 6.73 -4.23
C THR A 801 -1.21 7.74 -4.27
N LYS A 802 -0.23 7.52 -5.16
CA LYS A 802 0.92 8.44 -5.32
C LYS A 802 0.60 9.70 -6.16
N ASN A 803 -0.66 9.84 -6.58
CA ASN A 803 -1.05 10.66 -7.75
C ASN A 803 -1.97 11.84 -7.38
N TYR A 804 -2.78 11.66 -6.32
CA TYR A 804 -3.60 12.71 -5.72
C TYR A 804 -3.69 12.54 -4.21
N LEU A 805 -3.77 13.65 -3.49
CA LEU A 805 -3.97 13.73 -2.05
C LEU A 805 -5.40 14.19 -1.77
N LEU A 806 -6.16 13.38 -1.04
CA LEU A 806 -7.50 13.68 -0.56
C LEU A 806 -7.51 13.58 0.97
N LYS A 807 -7.37 14.72 1.67
CA LYS A 807 -7.47 14.78 3.14
C LYS A 807 -8.93 15.12 3.51
N SER A 808 -9.60 14.20 4.19
CA SER A 808 -11.00 14.35 4.61
C SER A 808 -11.14 14.19 6.13
N VAL A 809 -11.37 15.30 6.81
CA VAL A 809 -11.58 15.37 8.26
C VAL A 809 -13.06 15.16 8.58
N ASN A 810 -13.36 14.14 9.39
CA ASN A 810 -14.70 13.78 9.84
C ASN A 810 -14.71 13.64 11.36
N LEU A 811 -15.17 14.66 12.08
CA LEU A 811 -15.15 14.70 13.54
C LEU A 811 -16.56 14.91 14.10
N LEU A 812 -16.88 14.22 15.19
CA LEU A 812 -18.15 14.34 15.90
C LEU A 812 -17.85 14.60 17.38
N TYR A 813 -18.36 15.70 17.91
CA TYR A 813 -18.14 16.13 19.30
C TYR A 813 -19.48 16.21 20.03
N GLY A 814 -19.65 15.41 21.09
CA GLY A 814 -20.83 15.40 21.95
C GLY A 814 -20.55 16.04 23.32
N GLU A 815 -21.58 16.61 23.93
CA GLU A 815 -21.52 17.09 25.32
C GLU A 815 -21.30 15.92 26.29
N ASN A 816 -20.29 16.03 27.15
CA ASN A 816 -19.87 14.98 28.08
C ASN A 816 -20.97 14.58 29.08
N SER A 817 -21.89 15.48 29.42
CA SER A 817 -23.06 15.17 30.25
C SER A 817 -24.06 14.20 29.58
N LEU A 818 -23.92 13.94 28.27
CA LEU A 818 -24.77 13.05 27.47
C LEU A 818 -23.94 11.91 26.84
N PRO A 819 -23.28 11.06 27.64
CA PRO A 819 -22.22 10.15 27.16
C PRO A 819 -22.70 9.17 26.09
N PHE A 820 -21.84 8.94 25.09
CA PHE A 820 -22.10 8.00 24.00
C PHE A 820 -22.21 6.55 24.47
N SER A 821 -23.02 5.77 23.77
CA SER A 821 -23.21 4.34 23.99
C SER A 821 -22.02 3.56 23.42
N LYS A 822 -21.54 2.55 24.15
CA LYS A 822 -20.42 1.69 23.71
C LYS A 822 -20.72 0.97 22.39
N GLU A 823 -22.00 0.75 22.08
CA GLU A 823 -22.46 0.15 20.83
C GLU A 823 -22.37 1.13 19.66
N TYR A 824 -22.77 2.40 19.85
CA TYR A 824 -22.59 3.45 18.85
C TYR A 824 -21.11 3.70 18.55
N LEU A 825 -20.26 3.87 19.57
CA LEU A 825 -18.82 4.06 19.40
C LEU A 825 -18.19 2.89 18.63
N ARG A 826 -18.56 1.63 18.95
CA ARG A 826 -18.10 0.45 18.23
C ARG A 826 -18.49 0.47 16.75
N PHE A 827 -19.72 0.88 16.42
CA PHE A 827 -20.16 0.93 15.04
C PHE A 827 -19.61 2.14 14.26
N ALA A 828 -19.39 3.28 14.92
CA ALA A 828 -18.73 4.46 14.32
C ALA A 828 -17.29 4.12 13.90
N LYS A 829 -16.51 3.49 14.80
CA LYS A 829 -15.16 2.98 14.50
C LYS A 829 -15.20 1.90 13.41
N LYS A 830 -16.09 0.90 13.51
CA LYS A 830 -16.23 -0.21 12.54
C LYS A 830 -16.50 0.25 11.10
N TYR A 831 -17.38 1.23 10.92
CA TYR A 831 -17.90 1.60 9.59
C TYR A 831 -17.27 2.86 9.00
N TYR A 832 -16.77 3.79 9.83
CA TYR A 832 -16.27 5.11 9.40
C TYR A 832 -14.85 5.42 9.89
N ASN A 833 -14.22 4.52 10.68
CA ASN A 833 -13.02 4.80 11.48
C ASN A 833 -13.17 6.03 12.40
N ALA A 834 -14.40 6.44 12.69
CA ALA A 834 -14.71 7.66 13.44
C ALA A 834 -14.67 7.42 14.96
N GLU A 835 -14.13 8.39 15.68
CA GLU A 835 -14.04 8.37 17.15
C GLU A 835 -14.76 9.60 17.74
N PRO A 836 -16.08 9.50 18.01
CA PRO A 836 -16.84 10.57 18.62
C PRO A 836 -16.29 10.97 19.99
N GLN A 837 -15.94 12.25 20.14
CA GLN A 837 -15.33 12.81 21.35
C GLN A 837 -16.38 13.36 22.30
N SER A 838 -16.15 13.23 23.61
CA SER A 838 -17.03 13.77 24.67
C SER A 838 -16.34 14.97 25.32
N VAL A 839 -16.94 16.16 25.25
CA VAL A 839 -16.31 17.45 25.61
C VAL A 839 -17.25 18.32 26.45
N ASP A 840 -16.70 19.35 27.12
CA ASP A 840 -17.46 20.27 27.97
C ASP A 840 -17.90 21.52 27.20
N PHE A 841 -19.01 21.43 26.46
CA PHE A 841 -19.63 22.62 25.87
C PHE A 841 -20.34 23.45 26.94
N VAL A 842 -20.94 22.81 27.94
CA VAL A 842 -21.66 23.48 29.05
C VAL A 842 -20.75 24.44 29.83
N GLY A 843 -19.53 24.03 30.16
CA GLY A 843 -18.55 24.82 30.91
C GLY A 843 -17.49 25.54 30.06
N ALA A 844 -17.08 24.97 28.92
CA ALA A 844 -15.86 25.40 28.20
C ALA A 844 -16.03 25.62 26.68
N ALA A 845 -17.24 25.90 26.18
CA ALA A 845 -17.57 25.96 24.74
C ALA A 845 -16.56 26.69 23.83
N ASP A 846 -16.05 27.87 24.20
CA ASP A 846 -15.09 28.64 23.37
C ASP A 846 -13.65 28.07 23.41
N GLU A 847 -13.30 27.30 24.44
CA GLU A 847 -12.04 26.55 24.51
C GLU A 847 -12.12 25.31 23.62
N ILE A 848 -13.20 24.53 23.73
CA ILE A 848 -13.51 23.40 22.84
C ILE A 848 -13.57 23.87 21.37
N ARG A 849 -14.14 25.05 21.10
CA ARG A 849 -14.14 25.65 19.75
C ARG A 849 -12.72 25.93 19.22
N ARG A 850 -11.79 26.39 20.08
CA ARG A 850 -10.39 26.59 19.70
C ARG A 850 -9.69 25.26 19.44
N GLU A 851 -9.92 24.25 20.28
CA GLU A 851 -9.37 22.90 20.10
C GLU A 851 -9.80 22.28 18.76
N ILE A 852 -11.10 22.32 18.45
CA ILE A 852 -11.64 21.80 17.19
C ILE A 852 -11.02 22.54 15.99
N ASN A 853 -10.93 23.87 16.04
CA ASN A 853 -10.29 24.65 14.97
C ASN A 853 -8.81 24.26 14.78
N ALA A 854 -8.04 24.14 15.86
CA ALA A 854 -6.63 23.76 15.79
C ALA A 854 -6.44 22.34 15.23
N ARG A 855 -7.31 21.39 15.61
CA ARG A 855 -7.30 20.02 15.05
C ARG A 855 -7.62 20.02 13.55
N VAL A 856 -8.64 20.76 13.11
CA VAL A 856 -8.99 20.87 11.68
C VAL A 856 -7.87 21.53 10.89
N GLU A 857 -7.27 22.60 11.43
CA GLU A 857 -6.16 23.33 10.81
C GLU A 857 -4.94 22.43 10.61
N HIS A 858 -4.51 21.69 11.65
CA HIS A 858 -3.42 20.72 11.57
C HIS A 858 -3.73 19.59 10.58
N GLN A 859 -4.91 18.97 10.65
CA GLN A 859 -5.31 17.87 9.76
C GLN A 859 -5.54 18.30 8.30
N THR A 860 -5.55 19.60 8.00
CA THR A 860 -5.70 20.17 6.64
C THR A 860 -4.49 20.97 6.19
N GLU A 861 -3.30 20.73 6.75
CA GLU A 861 -2.03 21.39 6.34
C GLU A 861 -2.08 22.92 6.45
N GLY A 862 -2.85 23.44 7.41
CA GLY A 862 -3.08 24.88 7.60
C GLY A 862 -4.03 25.51 6.58
N LYS A 863 -4.67 24.73 5.69
CA LYS A 863 -5.58 25.22 4.65
C LYS A 863 -6.94 25.65 5.19
N ILE A 864 -7.54 24.86 6.09
CA ILE A 864 -8.87 25.17 6.65
C ILE A 864 -8.69 25.70 8.07
N GLN A 865 -8.63 27.03 8.17
CA GLN A 865 -8.46 27.74 9.44
C GLN A 865 -9.79 28.25 9.97
N ASN A 866 -9.94 28.31 11.30
CA ASN A 866 -11.08 28.93 11.98
C ASN A 866 -12.47 28.46 11.47
N LEU A 867 -12.63 27.16 11.16
CA LEU A 867 -13.88 26.54 10.71
C LEU A 867 -15.09 26.97 11.57
N MET A 868 -14.93 26.99 12.88
CA MET A 868 -15.93 27.39 13.86
C MET A 868 -15.69 28.84 14.35
N PRO A 869 -16.47 29.84 13.88
CA PRO A 869 -16.28 31.25 14.25
C PRO A 869 -16.64 31.52 15.74
N PRO A 870 -16.11 32.58 16.38
CA PRO A 870 -16.48 32.92 17.76
C PRO A 870 -17.99 33.02 17.97
N GLY A 871 -18.54 32.30 18.96
CA GLY A 871 -19.98 32.18 19.19
C GLY A 871 -20.69 31.07 18.39
N SER A 872 -19.96 30.25 17.62
CA SER A 872 -20.49 29.09 16.88
C SER A 872 -21.07 27.96 17.74
N VAL A 873 -20.72 27.96 19.03
CA VAL A 873 -21.10 27.00 20.07
C VAL A 873 -21.17 27.72 21.42
N ASP A 874 -21.96 27.16 22.32
CA ASP A 874 -22.35 27.75 23.61
C ASP A 874 -22.69 26.64 24.63
N SER A 875 -23.14 27.03 25.82
CA SER A 875 -23.57 26.08 26.88
C SER A 875 -24.87 25.32 26.57
N LEU A 876 -25.54 25.60 25.45
CA LEU A 876 -26.72 24.87 24.96
C LEU A 876 -26.34 23.84 23.87
N THR A 877 -25.10 23.84 23.42
CA THR A 877 -24.55 22.88 22.45
C THR A 877 -24.49 21.48 23.07
N ARG A 878 -24.89 20.46 22.29
CA ARG A 878 -25.00 19.05 22.68
C ARG A 878 -24.32 18.09 21.73
N LEU A 879 -24.30 18.39 20.42
CA LEU A 879 -23.62 17.59 19.41
C LEU A 879 -23.22 18.46 18.22
N VAL A 880 -21.95 18.40 17.81
CA VAL A 880 -21.42 19.14 16.65
C VAL A 880 -20.75 18.16 15.70
N LEU A 881 -21.14 18.22 14.42
CA LEU A 881 -20.49 17.50 13.34
C LEU A 881 -19.59 18.45 12.54
N ILE A 882 -18.37 18.01 12.25
CA ILE A 882 -17.34 18.74 11.50
C ILE A 882 -16.93 17.90 10.30
N ASN A 883 -16.99 18.50 9.11
CA ASN A 883 -16.62 17.87 7.85
C ASN A 883 -15.77 18.82 6.99
N ALA A 884 -14.44 18.66 7.00
CA ALA A 884 -13.52 19.55 6.29
C ALA A 884 -12.67 18.78 5.26
N LEU A 885 -12.51 19.32 4.05
CA LEU A 885 -11.81 18.63 2.97
C LEU A 885 -10.82 19.50 2.20
N TYR A 886 -9.65 18.92 1.97
CA TYR A 886 -8.60 19.42 1.10
C TYR A 886 -8.32 18.38 0.01
N PHE A 887 -8.25 18.82 -1.24
CA PHE A 887 -7.89 18.00 -2.38
C PHE A 887 -6.75 18.65 -3.16
N LYS A 888 -5.80 17.82 -3.58
CA LYS A 888 -4.66 18.14 -4.44
C LYS A 888 -4.46 16.98 -5.43
N GLY A 889 -4.16 17.23 -6.70
CA GLY A 889 -3.98 16.15 -7.68
C GLY A 889 -3.61 16.65 -9.06
N ASN A 890 -2.74 15.93 -9.76
CA ASN A 890 -2.14 16.39 -11.02
C ASN A 890 -3.03 16.10 -12.24
N TRP A 891 -3.05 16.97 -13.25
CA TRP A 891 -3.69 16.66 -14.54
C TRP A 891 -2.94 15.54 -15.28
N ALA A 892 -3.66 14.63 -15.94
CA ALA A 892 -3.05 13.67 -16.89
C ALA A 892 -2.49 14.38 -18.15
N THR A 893 -2.93 15.60 -18.42
CA THR A 893 -2.41 16.48 -19.47
C THR A 893 -2.38 17.89 -18.93
N LYS A 894 -1.21 18.31 -18.45
CA LYS A 894 -1.00 19.63 -17.82
C LYS A 894 -1.27 20.78 -18.80
N PHE A 895 -1.62 21.94 -18.25
CA PHE A 895 -1.64 23.18 -19.03
C PHE A 895 -0.23 23.77 -19.06
N GLU A 896 0.10 24.49 -20.14
CA GLU A 896 1.38 25.19 -20.21
C GLU A 896 1.31 26.50 -19.41
N ALA A 897 1.99 26.58 -18.26
CA ALA A 897 2.08 27.82 -17.46
C ALA A 897 2.63 28.99 -18.28
N ALA A 898 3.52 28.72 -19.23
CA ALA A 898 4.03 29.70 -20.18
C ALA A 898 3.01 30.12 -21.27
N ALA A 899 1.90 29.39 -21.44
CA ALA A 899 0.79 29.73 -22.33
C ALA A 899 -0.39 30.42 -21.61
N THR A 900 -0.49 30.34 -20.28
CA THR A 900 -1.51 31.04 -19.49
C THR A 900 -1.46 32.56 -19.71
N ARG A 901 -2.60 33.19 -20.00
CA ARG A 901 -2.68 34.65 -20.26
C ARG A 901 -3.88 35.27 -19.57
N GLN A 902 -3.75 36.54 -19.21
CA GLN A 902 -4.88 37.36 -18.80
C GLN A 902 -5.90 37.46 -19.95
N ARG A 903 -7.10 36.91 -19.74
CA ARG A 903 -8.24 36.98 -20.68
C ARG A 903 -9.50 37.43 -19.95
N PRO A 904 -10.48 38.03 -20.63
CA PRO A 904 -11.77 38.33 -20.02
C PRO A 904 -12.49 37.05 -19.59
N PHE A 905 -13.03 37.05 -18.37
CA PHE A 905 -14.10 36.16 -17.92
C PHE A 905 -15.36 37.00 -17.71
N ARG A 906 -16.42 36.68 -18.44
CA ARG A 906 -17.73 37.34 -18.46
C ARG A 906 -18.53 36.79 -17.28
N ILE A 907 -18.59 37.53 -16.16
CA ILE A 907 -19.35 37.13 -14.96
C ILE A 907 -20.85 37.18 -15.25
N ASN A 908 -21.30 38.21 -15.97
CA ASN A 908 -22.66 38.32 -16.49
C ASN A 908 -22.67 39.13 -17.80
N THR A 909 -23.84 39.36 -18.38
CA THR A 909 -24.01 40.08 -19.66
C THR A 909 -23.47 41.52 -19.68
N HIS A 910 -23.14 42.11 -18.53
CA HIS A 910 -22.64 43.48 -18.40
C HIS A 910 -21.26 43.58 -17.72
N THR A 911 -20.79 42.50 -17.08
CA THR A 911 -19.65 42.51 -16.15
C THR A 911 -18.59 41.49 -16.57
N THR A 912 -17.35 41.93 -16.68
CA THR A 912 -16.22 41.10 -17.12
C THR A 912 -14.98 41.42 -16.30
N LYS A 913 -14.30 40.38 -15.78
CA LYS A 913 -13.05 40.48 -15.01
C LYS A 913 -11.90 39.85 -15.80
N PRO A 914 -10.68 40.41 -15.83
CA PRO A 914 -9.52 39.70 -16.37
C PRO A 914 -9.09 38.57 -15.43
N VAL A 915 -8.85 37.38 -15.98
CA VAL A 915 -8.43 36.18 -15.25
C VAL A 915 -7.21 35.53 -15.89
N PRO A 916 -6.33 34.85 -15.11
CA PRO A 916 -5.34 33.94 -15.65
C PRO A 916 -6.03 32.74 -16.33
N MET A 917 -6.23 32.84 -17.64
CA MET A 917 -6.83 31.79 -18.45
C MET A 917 -5.72 30.87 -18.98
N MET A 918 -5.73 29.63 -18.52
CA MET A 918 -4.82 28.56 -18.91
C MET A 918 -5.16 28.08 -20.33
N TYR A 919 -4.21 27.41 -20.99
CA TYR A 919 -4.40 26.88 -22.34
C TYR A 919 -3.69 25.53 -22.54
N LEU A 920 -4.38 24.59 -23.19
CA LEU A 920 -3.80 23.36 -23.74
C LEU A 920 -4.51 22.97 -25.06
N SER A 921 -3.92 22.04 -25.83
CA SER A 921 -4.56 21.50 -27.03
C SER A 921 -4.20 20.02 -27.28
N ASP A 922 -5.11 19.12 -26.90
CA ASP A 922 -4.98 17.67 -27.11
C ASP A 922 -6.36 16.99 -27.24
N LYS A 923 -6.43 15.67 -27.05
CA LYS A 923 -7.62 14.82 -27.21
C LYS A 923 -8.33 14.53 -25.89
N PHE A 924 -9.50 15.12 -25.71
CA PHE A 924 -10.34 14.94 -24.51
C PHE A 924 -11.67 14.32 -24.88
N ASN A 925 -12.32 13.69 -23.90
CA ASN A 925 -13.69 13.22 -24.08
C ASN A 925 -14.61 14.44 -23.93
N TRP A 926 -15.47 14.70 -24.93
CA TRP A 926 -16.38 15.83 -24.94
C TRP A 926 -17.73 15.45 -25.56
N THR A 927 -18.80 16.14 -25.19
CA THR A 927 -20.08 16.09 -25.89
C THR A 927 -20.82 17.43 -25.82
N TYR A 928 -21.75 17.63 -26.76
CA TYR A 928 -22.64 18.79 -26.77
C TYR A 928 -24.09 18.36 -26.52
N VAL A 929 -24.65 18.82 -25.40
CA VAL A 929 -25.99 18.43 -24.96
C VAL A 929 -27.01 19.46 -25.48
N GLU A 930 -27.63 19.17 -26.62
CA GLU A 930 -28.57 20.06 -27.31
C GLU A 930 -29.77 20.50 -26.44
N SER A 931 -30.29 19.62 -25.57
CA SER A 931 -31.46 19.91 -24.75
C SER A 931 -31.24 21.09 -23.79
N VAL A 932 -30.06 21.17 -23.17
CA VAL A 932 -29.65 22.28 -22.29
C VAL A 932 -28.86 23.36 -23.03
N GLN A 933 -28.22 23.04 -24.16
CA GLN A 933 -27.25 23.87 -24.88
C GLN A 933 -25.99 24.08 -24.03
N THR A 934 -25.30 22.97 -23.79
CA THR A 934 -24.16 22.87 -22.85
C THR A 934 -23.09 21.95 -23.43
N ASP A 935 -21.87 22.45 -23.47
CA ASP A 935 -20.65 21.68 -23.71
C ASP A 935 -20.25 20.94 -22.43
N VAL A 936 -19.97 19.64 -22.54
CA VAL A 936 -19.52 18.80 -21.43
C VAL A 936 -18.14 18.28 -21.76
N LEU A 937 -17.14 18.61 -20.94
CA LEU A 937 -15.74 18.25 -21.12
C LEU A 937 -15.24 17.41 -19.95
N GLU A 938 -14.54 16.31 -20.23
CA GLU A 938 -13.79 15.53 -19.24
C GLU A 938 -12.29 15.85 -19.31
N LEU A 939 -11.73 16.32 -18.20
CA LEU A 939 -10.29 16.48 -17.97
C LEU A 939 -9.84 15.43 -16.93
N PRO A 940 -9.16 14.34 -17.36
CA PRO A 940 -8.65 13.34 -16.44
C PRO A 940 -7.51 13.87 -15.55
N TYR A 941 -7.52 13.46 -14.29
CA TYR A 941 -6.33 13.53 -13.44
C TYR A 941 -5.39 12.37 -13.76
N ASP A 942 -4.16 12.47 -13.28
CA ASP A 942 -3.11 11.45 -13.46
C ASP A 942 -3.61 10.03 -13.09
N ASN A 943 -3.12 9.05 -13.84
CA ASN A 943 -3.56 7.64 -13.84
C ASN A 943 -5.07 7.40 -14.12
N ASN A 944 -5.87 8.44 -14.39
CA ASN A 944 -7.32 8.41 -14.73
C ASN A 944 -8.26 7.90 -13.63
N ASP A 945 -7.79 7.71 -12.38
CA ASP A 945 -8.66 7.35 -11.25
C ASP A 945 -9.73 8.41 -10.99
N LEU A 946 -9.37 9.69 -11.15
CA LEU A 946 -10.28 10.83 -11.07
C LEU A 946 -10.40 11.54 -12.43
N SER A 947 -11.55 12.17 -12.68
CA SER A 947 -11.72 13.19 -13.73
C SER A 947 -12.42 14.42 -13.18
N MET A 948 -12.02 15.62 -13.60
CA MET A 948 -12.89 16.78 -13.54
C MET A 948 -13.79 16.80 -14.77
N PHE A 949 -15.09 17.00 -14.54
CA PHE A 949 -16.07 17.32 -15.57
C PHE A 949 -16.42 18.80 -15.50
N ILE A 950 -16.49 19.46 -16.66
CA ILE A 950 -16.92 20.86 -16.77
C ILE A 950 -18.15 20.90 -17.68
N LEU A 951 -19.23 21.50 -17.18
CA LEU A 951 -20.50 21.68 -17.88
C LEU A 951 -20.67 23.19 -18.14
N LEU A 952 -20.37 23.59 -19.37
CA LEU A 952 -20.32 24.98 -19.83
C LEU A 952 -21.53 25.27 -20.75
N PRO A 953 -22.54 26.04 -20.30
CA PRO A 953 -23.62 26.49 -21.18
C PRO A 953 -23.06 27.28 -22.38
N SER A 954 -23.69 27.23 -23.55
CA SER A 954 -23.22 28.00 -24.71
C SER A 954 -23.63 29.48 -24.67
N ASP A 955 -24.57 29.85 -23.78
CA ASP A 955 -24.93 31.23 -23.45
C ASP A 955 -24.83 31.46 -21.95
N ILE A 956 -24.39 32.66 -21.57
CA ILE A 956 -24.15 33.08 -20.19
C ILE A 956 -25.40 33.06 -19.29
N THR A 957 -26.60 33.09 -19.86
CA THR A 957 -27.87 32.94 -19.13
C THR A 957 -28.34 31.48 -19.03
N GLY A 958 -27.69 30.56 -19.73
CA GLY A 958 -28.06 29.14 -19.80
C GLY A 958 -27.87 28.37 -18.48
N LEU A 959 -27.10 28.90 -17.52
CA LEU A 959 -26.78 28.23 -16.27
C LEU A 959 -28.04 27.84 -15.45
N GLN A 960 -29.07 28.69 -15.41
CA GLN A 960 -30.34 28.40 -14.73
C GLN A 960 -31.16 27.30 -15.46
N LYS A 961 -31.01 27.16 -16.78
CA LYS A 961 -31.64 26.06 -17.55
C LYS A 961 -30.93 24.75 -17.25
N LEU A 962 -29.59 24.77 -17.22
CA LEU A 962 -28.76 23.65 -16.83
C LEU A 962 -29.06 23.16 -15.41
N GLU A 963 -29.15 24.07 -14.43
CA GLU A 963 -29.47 23.78 -13.02
C GLU A 963 -30.76 22.97 -12.86
N ARG A 964 -31.84 23.40 -13.53
CA ARG A 964 -33.14 22.72 -13.47
C ARG A 964 -33.06 21.30 -14.00
N GLU A 965 -32.46 21.13 -15.18
CA GLU A 965 -32.30 19.85 -15.86
C GLU A 965 -31.19 18.95 -15.28
N LEU A 966 -30.38 19.43 -14.35
CA LEU A 966 -29.31 18.65 -13.72
C LEU A 966 -29.89 17.60 -12.77
N THR A 967 -30.28 16.44 -13.31
CA THR A 967 -30.78 15.27 -12.57
C THR A 967 -29.74 14.15 -12.57
N PHE A 968 -29.90 13.15 -11.71
CA PHE A 968 -29.01 11.99 -11.69
C PHE A 968 -29.03 11.28 -13.06
N GLU A 969 -30.24 11.09 -13.60
CA GLU A 969 -30.51 10.46 -14.88
C GLU A 969 -29.82 11.21 -16.04
N ASN A 970 -30.00 12.53 -16.09
CA ASN A 970 -29.39 13.37 -17.10
C ASN A 970 -27.86 13.42 -16.96
N LEU A 971 -27.32 13.64 -15.75
CA LEU A 971 -25.89 13.71 -15.51
C LEU A 971 -25.16 12.39 -15.81
N SER A 972 -25.81 11.25 -15.51
CA SER A 972 -25.30 9.92 -15.83
C SER A 972 -25.25 9.67 -17.33
N ALA A 973 -26.26 10.16 -18.08
CA ALA A 973 -26.28 10.07 -19.53
C ALA A 973 -25.24 11.01 -20.17
N TRP A 974 -25.21 12.30 -19.79
CA TRP A 974 -24.30 13.31 -20.36
C TRP A 974 -22.82 13.01 -20.12
N THR A 975 -22.49 12.12 -19.18
CA THR A 975 -21.11 11.71 -18.87
C THR A 975 -20.86 10.21 -19.09
N SER A 976 -21.70 9.58 -19.92
CA SER A 976 -21.59 8.17 -20.32
C SER A 976 -20.64 7.98 -21.53
N PRO A 977 -19.98 6.82 -21.67
CA PRO A 977 -19.10 6.53 -22.81
C PRO A 977 -19.81 6.52 -24.17
N GLU A 978 -21.14 6.39 -24.20
CA GLU A 978 -21.95 6.37 -25.43
C GLU A 978 -22.24 7.77 -25.99
N LEU A 979 -22.19 8.82 -25.17
CA LEU A 979 -22.39 10.22 -25.61
C LEU A 979 -21.09 11.02 -25.70
N MET A 980 -20.03 10.64 -24.97
CA MET A 980 -18.75 11.36 -24.92
C MET A 980 -17.80 10.90 -26.05
N GLU A 981 -17.47 11.77 -27.01
CA GLU A 981 -16.52 11.49 -28.10
C GLU A 981 -15.11 12.00 -27.75
N LYS A 982 -14.06 11.20 -28.03
CA LYS A 982 -12.67 11.60 -27.78
C LYS A 982 -12.07 12.40 -28.95
N ILE A 983 -12.34 13.71 -28.97
CA ILE A 983 -11.97 14.64 -30.06
C ILE A 983 -10.72 15.48 -29.73
N LYS A 984 -10.00 15.94 -30.77
CA LYS A 984 -8.92 16.94 -30.57
C LYS A 984 -9.50 18.36 -30.49
N MET A 985 -9.18 19.07 -29.42
CA MET A 985 -9.71 20.40 -29.11
C MET A 985 -8.65 21.34 -28.52
N GLU A 986 -8.92 22.65 -28.58
CA GLU A 986 -8.28 23.67 -27.74
C GLU A 986 -9.13 23.85 -26.48
N VAL A 987 -8.51 23.82 -25.30
CA VAL A 987 -9.19 24.04 -24.01
C VAL A 987 -8.63 25.29 -23.36
N TYR A 988 -9.52 26.20 -22.99
CA TYR A 988 -9.22 27.37 -22.17
C TYR A 988 -10.01 27.30 -20.86
N LEU A 989 -9.29 27.28 -19.74
CA LEU A 989 -9.84 27.11 -18.38
C LEU A 989 -9.21 28.17 -17.45
N PRO A 990 -9.97 28.94 -16.64
CA PRO A 990 -9.37 29.80 -15.64
C PRO A 990 -8.56 29.00 -14.61
N ARG A 991 -7.41 29.53 -14.19
CA ARG A 991 -6.81 29.20 -12.89
C ARG A 991 -7.63 29.89 -11.81
N PHE A 992 -8.05 29.17 -10.78
CA PHE A 992 -8.87 29.71 -9.70
C PHE A 992 -8.69 28.97 -8.37
N THR A 993 -9.01 29.62 -7.26
CA THR A 993 -9.11 28.99 -5.94
C THR A 993 -10.51 29.23 -5.39
N LEU A 994 -11.12 28.18 -4.83
CA LEU A 994 -12.39 28.21 -4.12
C LEU A 994 -12.18 27.70 -2.70
N GLU A 995 -12.63 28.47 -1.72
CA GLU A 995 -12.65 28.12 -0.30
C GLU A 995 -14.06 28.43 0.22
N GLU A 996 -14.93 27.43 0.23
CA GLU A 996 -16.35 27.61 0.51
C GLU A 996 -16.75 26.92 1.81
N LYS A 997 -17.63 27.57 2.59
CA LYS A 997 -17.86 27.28 4.00
C LYS A 997 -19.33 27.42 4.40
N TYR A 998 -19.88 26.38 5.01
CA TYR A 998 -21.31 26.24 5.26
C TYR A 998 -21.61 25.86 6.71
N ASP A 999 -22.60 26.52 7.32
CA ASP A 999 -23.40 25.95 8.41
C ASP A 999 -24.58 25.19 7.78
N LEU A 1000 -24.44 23.88 7.69
CA LEU A 1000 -25.40 23.01 7.00
C LEU A 1000 -26.73 22.89 7.75
N LYS A 1001 -26.86 23.37 9.00
CA LYS A 1001 -28.10 23.25 9.78
C LYS A 1001 -29.30 23.85 9.06
N SER A 1002 -29.14 25.05 8.50
CA SER A 1002 -30.23 25.77 7.84
C SER A 1002 -30.65 25.10 6.53
N THR A 1003 -29.71 24.58 5.74
CA THR A 1003 -30.01 23.86 4.49
C THR A 1003 -30.59 22.48 4.75
N LEU A 1004 -30.00 21.68 5.63
CA LEU A 1004 -30.49 20.34 5.94
C LEU A 1004 -31.91 20.38 6.57
N SER A 1005 -32.20 21.40 7.38
CA SER A 1005 -33.56 21.65 7.90
C SER A 1005 -34.58 22.00 6.80
N ARG A 1006 -34.16 22.70 5.74
CA ARG A 1006 -34.99 23.03 4.57
C ARG A 1006 -35.17 21.84 3.62
N MET A 1007 -34.14 21.00 3.45
CA MET A 1007 -34.22 19.73 2.71
C MET A 1007 -35.15 18.72 3.42
N GLY A 1008 -35.25 18.79 4.75
CA GLY A 1008 -36.25 18.06 5.54
C GLY A 1008 -35.72 17.26 6.72
N ILE A 1009 -34.45 17.43 7.12
CA ILE A 1009 -33.91 16.91 8.39
C ILE A 1009 -34.17 17.96 9.47
N GLN A 1010 -35.31 17.89 10.16
CA GLN A 1010 -35.76 18.90 11.12
C GLN A 1010 -35.68 18.41 12.57
N ASP A 1011 -36.12 17.18 12.84
CA ASP A 1011 -36.12 16.60 14.18
C ASP A 1011 -34.71 16.56 14.76
N ALA A 1012 -33.71 16.19 13.94
CA ALA A 1012 -32.32 16.05 14.36
C ALA A 1012 -31.75 17.32 15.01
N PHE A 1013 -32.19 18.49 14.56
CA PHE A 1013 -31.72 19.80 15.03
C PHE A 1013 -32.60 20.40 16.13
N THR A 1014 -33.65 19.69 16.56
CA THR A 1014 -34.70 20.21 17.44
C THR A 1014 -34.69 19.49 18.79
N GLU A 1015 -34.41 20.25 19.85
CA GLU A 1015 -34.42 19.77 21.23
C GLU A 1015 -35.77 19.11 21.58
N GLY A 1016 -35.72 17.93 22.19
CA GLY A 1016 -36.90 17.13 22.54
C GLY A 1016 -37.64 16.48 21.35
N GLN A 1017 -37.16 16.61 20.12
CA GLN A 1017 -37.67 15.88 18.93
C GLN A 1017 -36.62 14.95 18.31
N ALA A 1018 -35.33 15.26 18.46
CA ALA A 1018 -34.24 14.41 17.99
C ALA A 1018 -34.21 13.04 18.71
N ASP A 1019 -34.48 11.97 17.98
CA ASP A 1019 -34.33 10.60 18.48
C ASP A 1019 -32.93 10.06 18.14
N PHE A 1020 -31.94 10.45 18.96
CA PHE A 1020 -30.59 9.88 18.94
C PHE A 1020 -30.38 8.82 20.04
N THR A 1021 -31.43 8.06 20.38
CA THR A 1021 -31.37 7.02 21.43
C THR A 1021 -30.42 5.85 21.12
N GLY A 1022 -29.94 5.73 19.88
CA GLY A 1022 -28.82 4.86 19.54
C GLY A 1022 -27.45 5.43 19.95
N MET A 1023 -27.26 6.75 19.83
CA MET A 1023 -26.03 7.44 20.24
C MET A 1023 -25.88 7.49 21.75
N SER A 1024 -26.89 7.95 22.48
CA SER A 1024 -26.86 8.06 23.94
C SER A 1024 -28.17 7.52 24.54
N LYS A 1025 -28.12 7.10 25.80
CA LYS A 1025 -29.31 6.67 26.55
C LYS A 1025 -30.08 7.83 27.17
N SER A 1026 -29.55 9.06 27.11
CA SER A 1026 -30.31 10.26 27.43
C SER A 1026 -31.08 10.74 26.19
N GLY A 1027 -32.33 11.19 26.39
CA GLY A 1027 -33.18 11.71 25.32
C GLY A 1027 -32.87 13.14 24.89
N ASP A 1028 -31.97 13.82 25.59
CA ASP A 1028 -31.69 15.26 25.42
C ASP A 1028 -30.59 15.55 24.37
N LEU A 1029 -30.07 14.53 23.68
CA LEU A 1029 -29.05 14.67 22.67
C LEU A 1029 -29.68 15.05 21.31
N PHE A 1030 -29.35 16.23 20.79
CA PHE A 1030 -29.73 16.70 19.46
C PHE A 1030 -28.53 17.30 18.73
N LEU A 1031 -28.56 17.28 17.39
CA LEU A 1031 -27.54 17.84 16.52
C LEU A 1031 -27.59 19.36 16.57
N SER A 1032 -26.67 19.97 17.31
CA SER A 1032 -26.68 21.40 17.57
C SER A 1032 -26.21 22.21 16.36
N GLN A 1033 -25.12 21.80 15.70
CA GLN A 1033 -24.55 22.41 14.49
C GLN A 1033 -23.88 21.37 13.57
N VAL A 1034 -23.76 21.69 12.28
CA VAL A 1034 -22.99 20.93 11.29
C VAL A 1034 -22.17 21.89 10.45
N TYR A 1035 -20.84 21.83 10.56
CA TYR A 1035 -19.93 22.68 9.79
C TYR A 1035 -19.29 21.91 8.64
N HIS A 1036 -19.36 22.48 7.43
CA HIS A 1036 -18.66 21.99 6.25
C HIS A 1036 -17.74 23.07 5.67
N GLN A 1037 -16.54 22.69 5.22
CA GLN A 1037 -15.66 23.58 4.46
C GLN A 1037 -14.82 22.77 3.46
N CYS A 1038 -14.70 23.26 2.23
CA CYS A 1038 -13.88 22.68 1.17
C CYS A 1038 -12.89 23.70 0.61
N TYR A 1039 -11.67 23.26 0.31
CA TYR A 1039 -10.65 24.04 -0.41
C TYR A 1039 -10.25 23.33 -1.73
N LEU A 1040 -10.21 24.09 -2.83
CA LEU A 1040 -9.82 23.63 -4.16
C LEU A 1040 -9.11 24.75 -4.93
N GLU A 1041 -7.82 24.59 -5.27
CA GLU A 1041 -7.10 25.45 -6.22
C GLU A 1041 -6.90 24.73 -7.55
N VAL A 1042 -7.57 25.15 -8.63
CA VAL A 1042 -7.31 24.68 -10.01
C VAL A 1042 -6.19 25.49 -10.65
N ASN A 1043 -5.15 24.82 -11.13
CA ASN A 1043 -4.01 25.42 -11.81
C ASN A 1043 -3.44 24.54 -12.96
N GLU A 1044 -2.28 24.93 -13.49
CA GLU A 1044 -1.68 24.31 -14.66
C GLU A 1044 -1.11 22.91 -14.44
N GLU A 1045 -0.60 22.61 -13.23
CA GLU A 1045 -0.11 21.27 -12.86
C GLU A 1045 -1.27 20.29 -12.61
N GLY A 1046 -2.41 20.82 -12.17
CA GLY A 1046 -3.51 20.06 -11.61
C GLY A 1046 -4.28 20.90 -10.62
N THR A 1047 -4.27 20.44 -9.37
CA THR A 1047 -4.75 21.16 -8.20
C THR A 1047 -3.58 21.45 -7.26
N GLU A 1048 -3.39 22.72 -6.91
CA GLU A 1048 -2.35 23.38 -6.05
C GLU A 1048 -0.83 23.24 -6.35
N ALA A 1049 -0.11 24.37 -6.27
CA ALA A 1049 1.15 24.74 -6.96
C ALA A 1049 2.50 24.27 -6.27
N ALA A 1050 3.74 24.67 -6.69
CA ALA A 1050 4.16 25.77 -7.58
C ALA A 1050 5.56 25.70 -8.28
N ALA A 1051 5.63 26.32 -9.47
CA ALA A 1051 6.77 27.02 -10.14
C ALA A 1051 8.01 26.24 -10.66
N ALA A 1052 8.61 26.55 -11.83
CA ALA A 1052 8.21 27.39 -12.99
C ALA A 1052 9.09 27.10 -14.24
N SER A 1053 8.56 27.28 -15.46
CA SER A 1053 9.18 26.84 -16.73
C SER A 1053 9.53 27.98 -17.73
N SER A 1054 10.24 27.65 -18.82
CA SER A 1054 10.58 28.56 -19.94
C SER A 1054 10.24 27.95 -21.31
N ALA A 1055 9.93 28.77 -22.31
CA ALA A 1055 9.03 28.39 -23.41
C ALA A 1055 9.67 28.31 -24.81
N ALA A 1056 9.09 27.47 -25.67
CA ALA A 1056 9.30 27.46 -27.12
C ALA A 1056 7.98 27.65 -27.87
N LEU A 1057 8.03 28.30 -29.05
CA LEU A 1057 6.86 28.63 -29.88
C LEU A 1057 6.69 27.64 -31.04
N ALA A 1058 5.45 27.23 -31.32
CA ALA A 1058 5.08 26.46 -32.53
C ALA A 1058 3.95 27.14 -33.32
N SER A 1059 3.90 26.92 -34.65
CA SER A 1059 3.03 27.66 -35.56
C SER A 1059 1.98 26.80 -36.27
N ARG A 1060 0.78 27.37 -36.36
CA ARG A 1060 -0.46 26.97 -37.05
C ARG A 1060 -0.33 26.15 -38.34
N SER A 1061 -1.25 25.19 -38.52
CA SER A 1061 -1.99 24.95 -39.77
C SER A 1061 -3.32 24.23 -39.49
N LEU A 1062 -4.32 24.41 -40.35
CA LEU A 1062 -5.73 24.10 -40.03
C LEU A 1062 -6.10 22.61 -40.18
N GLY A 1063 -6.60 22.04 -39.09
CA GLY A 1063 -7.79 21.18 -39.11
C GLY A 1063 -8.95 21.92 -38.43
N ALA A 1064 -10.18 21.41 -38.52
CA ALA A 1064 -11.31 21.95 -37.78
C ALA A 1064 -11.23 21.49 -36.31
N THR A 1065 -10.45 22.21 -35.51
CA THR A 1065 -10.28 21.95 -34.07
C THR A 1065 -11.45 22.57 -33.29
N VAL A 1066 -12.12 21.80 -32.45
CA VAL A 1066 -13.15 22.30 -31.53
C VAL A 1066 -12.48 23.18 -30.47
N ILE A 1067 -13.13 24.26 -30.05
CA ILE A 1067 -12.54 25.22 -29.10
C ILE A 1067 -13.50 25.36 -27.91
N PHE A 1068 -13.08 24.87 -26.75
CA PHE A 1068 -13.81 24.98 -25.49
C PHE A 1068 -13.24 26.15 -24.68
N VAL A 1069 -14.09 27.10 -24.31
CA VAL A 1069 -13.67 28.36 -23.66
C VAL A 1069 -14.51 28.64 -22.43
N ALA A 1070 -14.01 28.26 -21.26
CA ALA A 1070 -14.65 28.50 -19.97
C ALA A 1070 -14.46 29.96 -19.49
N ASP A 1071 -14.83 30.93 -20.32
CA ASP A 1071 -14.73 32.37 -20.06
C ASP A 1071 -15.99 32.98 -19.43
N HIS A 1072 -16.88 32.17 -18.86
CA HIS A 1072 -18.13 32.61 -18.24
C HIS A 1072 -18.68 31.50 -17.31
N PRO A 1073 -19.67 31.78 -16.43
CA PRO A 1073 -20.11 30.85 -15.40
C PRO A 1073 -20.40 29.42 -15.88
N PHE A 1074 -19.84 28.45 -15.15
CA PHE A 1074 -19.97 27.02 -15.45
C PHE A 1074 -20.18 26.18 -14.17
N PHE A 1075 -20.70 24.97 -14.34
CA PHE A 1075 -20.68 23.95 -13.30
C PHE A 1075 -19.50 23.01 -13.52
N PHE A 1076 -18.94 22.48 -12.44
CA PHE A 1076 -17.91 21.45 -12.52
C PHE A 1076 -18.08 20.41 -11.40
N PHE A 1077 -17.56 19.22 -11.60
CA PHE A 1077 -17.47 18.21 -10.54
C PHE A 1077 -16.27 17.29 -10.72
N ILE A 1078 -15.75 16.75 -9.63
CA ILE A 1078 -14.66 15.78 -9.63
C ILE A 1078 -15.24 14.40 -9.30
N ARG A 1079 -15.00 13.42 -10.18
CA ARG A 1079 -15.59 12.07 -10.11
C ARG A 1079 -14.51 11.01 -9.92
N HIS A 1080 -14.68 10.12 -8.94
CA HIS A 1080 -13.91 8.87 -8.87
C HIS A 1080 -14.42 7.89 -9.94
N ASN A 1081 -13.63 7.65 -10.98
CA ASN A 1081 -14.08 6.98 -12.20
C ASN A 1081 -14.42 5.50 -12.02
N LYS A 1082 -13.80 4.82 -11.04
CA LYS A 1082 -14.07 3.42 -10.67
C LYS A 1082 -15.47 3.22 -10.05
N THR A 1083 -15.87 4.13 -9.15
CA THR A 1083 -17.15 4.03 -8.40
C THR A 1083 -18.26 4.94 -8.95
N LYS A 1084 -17.93 5.84 -9.90
CA LYS A 1084 -18.76 6.94 -10.38
C LYS A 1084 -19.19 7.95 -9.30
N SER A 1085 -18.61 7.89 -8.10
CA SER A 1085 -18.94 8.80 -7.01
C SER A 1085 -18.40 10.21 -7.27
N ILE A 1086 -19.25 11.22 -7.07
CA ILE A 1086 -18.83 12.61 -7.05
C ILE A 1086 -18.13 12.90 -5.71
N LEU A 1087 -16.88 13.38 -5.80
CA LEU A 1087 -16.05 13.79 -4.66
C LEU A 1087 -16.26 15.27 -4.34
N PHE A 1088 -16.33 16.12 -5.36
CA PHE A 1088 -16.59 17.56 -5.26
C PHE A 1088 -17.58 17.98 -6.34
N LEU A 1089 -18.49 18.89 -6.01
CA LEU A 1089 -19.43 19.53 -6.94
C LEU A 1089 -19.40 21.03 -6.70
N GLY A 1090 -19.39 21.82 -7.77
CA GLY A 1090 -19.28 23.27 -7.66
C GLY A 1090 -19.76 24.09 -8.85
N ARG A 1091 -19.89 25.39 -8.59
CA ARG A 1091 -20.24 26.44 -9.54
C ARG A 1091 -19.12 27.48 -9.51
N PHE A 1092 -18.55 27.78 -10.67
CA PHE A 1092 -17.57 28.85 -10.81
C PHE A 1092 -18.22 30.01 -11.57
N SER A 1093 -18.45 31.12 -10.88
CA SER A 1093 -19.17 32.29 -11.41
C SER A 1093 -18.40 33.60 -11.22
N SER A 1094 -17.70 33.75 -10.10
CA SER A 1094 -16.93 34.95 -9.76
C SER A 1094 -15.45 34.61 -9.55
N PRO A 1095 -14.59 34.75 -10.58
CA PRO A 1095 -13.13 34.75 -10.45
C PRO A 1095 -12.61 35.99 -9.70
#